data_AF-A0A955X7L5-F1
#
_entry.id   AF-A0A955X7L5-F1
#
_cell.length_a   1.000
_cell.length_b   1.000
_cell.length_c   1.000
_cell.angle_alpha   90.00
_cell.angle_beta   90.00
_cell.angle_gamma   90.00
#
_symmetry.space_group_name_H-M   'P 1'
#
loop_
_entity.id
_entity.type
_entity.pdbx_description
1 polymer ?
#
loop_
_entity_poly.entity_id
_entity_poly.type
_entity_poly.pdbx_seq_one_letter_code
_entity_poly.pdbx_strand_id
1 'polypeptide(L)'
;MDPVNAIVVAAGAAVALAAAAILKRRASQDEARALAALKASQEEGAHLPPSLHPVIDTQVCIGSLSCVSACPEGDILGIVHGAATLVRGASCIGHGRCALECPVDAIKLVFGSSQRGIDLPEVDAHFESSRPGVHIVGELGGMGLIKNAMIQGLQVGTHLAERLERQAPGAESRYDVVVVGAGPAGIAAATALSQAGLRFVLLEQRHTGGAIASYPRQKLVMTEKVEVPGFGSFGARRMTKEALIEGLASIIERFKLPIHEGIHVEGIRGEDGAFVVDTDKGEVHARKVVLAVGRRGTPRRLGVPGEGLEKVTYSLLDPEQYAGQRVMVVGGGDAAVETALSLARAGVETIISYRKPTFNRCRGPNREAIGAAIMNQELLAYTPSEVVRVEPDHVVLQTQRGEEAIPNDYVIVCAGGELPVGFLSRSRISMRRHEGEEAQLSPAAKPRLVGGRFITASEEEERAKTRRLSWALFALGVVTVAALAVKGWDYYVLSEEARWDSPMHDAWRPAGDVGHGIGVVASMVMLSNFLYPMRKRLGFLKGAAPINRWLTFHVFVGLLSPAVIAFHAAFQSNNLIATGTFFSLLVVVGTGLVGRFVYGLVPRADGRVVAREVLEEEMRRLLDRAGTRILRSMNPSALERSVHALEPRFDHKSSVAGLFFRYPAALVAEQFRLWNQRRLYADPADYRDYAETSRLLFRLKFQLELYEALRRFLGWWRILHVTLALLLVVIMGAHIGVALYLGYGWILF
;
A
#
# COMPACT_ATOMS: atom_id res chain seq x y z
N MET A 1 -17.13 33.09 -38.41
CA MET A 1 -16.63 31.71 -38.18
C MET A 1 -17.29 30.83 -39.22
N ASP A 2 -16.50 30.04 -39.94
CA ASP A 2 -17.00 29.07 -40.93
C ASP A 2 -17.91 28.03 -40.24
N PRO A 3 -19.13 27.73 -40.74
CA PRO A 3 -20.04 26.75 -40.13
C PRO A 3 -19.39 25.39 -39.85
N VAL A 4 -18.42 24.97 -40.66
CA VAL A 4 -17.65 23.73 -40.44
C VAL A 4 -16.84 23.78 -39.14
N ASN A 5 -16.19 24.91 -38.86
CA ASN A 5 -15.40 25.08 -37.63
C ASN A 5 -16.28 25.10 -36.38
N ALA A 6 -17.48 25.70 -36.47
CA ALA A 6 -18.45 25.68 -35.37
C ALA A 6 -18.94 24.26 -35.06
N ILE A 7 -19.19 23.44 -36.09
CA ILE A 7 -19.62 22.04 -35.94
C ILE A 7 -18.53 21.18 -35.29
N VAL A 8 -17.27 21.30 -35.73
CA VAL A 8 -16.15 20.53 -35.15
C VAL A 8 -15.93 20.87 -33.68
N VAL A 9 -15.95 22.16 -33.33
CA VAL A 9 -15.81 22.61 -31.93
C VAL A 9 -16.98 22.13 -31.07
N ALA A 10 -18.21 22.23 -31.57
CA ALA A 10 -19.41 21.77 -30.86
C ALA A 10 -19.41 20.24 -30.65
N ALA A 11 -19.03 19.47 -31.68
CA ALA A 11 -18.91 18.02 -31.59
C ALA A 11 -17.82 17.59 -30.61
N GLY A 12 -16.65 18.23 -30.65
CA GLY A 12 -15.56 18.00 -29.69
C GLY A 12 -16.00 18.30 -28.25
N ALA A 13 -16.66 19.44 -28.03
CA ALA A 13 -17.21 19.81 -26.73
C ALA A 13 -18.25 18.80 -26.22
N ALA A 14 -19.15 18.32 -27.10
CA ALA A 14 -20.16 17.31 -26.74
C ALA A 14 -19.52 15.98 -26.33
N VAL A 15 -18.50 15.50 -27.06
CA VAL A 15 -17.75 14.28 -26.71
C VAL A 15 -17.02 14.46 -25.37
N ALA A 16 -16.39 15.61 -25.15
CA ALA A 16 -15.71 15.93 -23.90
C ALA A 16 -16.67 15.95 -22.70
N LEU A 17 -17.85 16.58 -22.85
CA LEU A 17 -18.89 16.63 -21.82
C LEU A 17 -19.46 15.23 -21.52
N ALA A 18 -19.73 14.43 -22.56
CA ALA A 18 -20.17 13.04 -22.39
C ALA A 18 -19.12 12.19 -21.66
N ALA A 19 -17.85 12.30 -22.04
CA ALA A 19 -16.75 11.62 -21.38
C ALA A 19 -16.61 12.05 -19.90
N ALA A 20 -16.70 13.35 -19.62
CA ALA A 20 -16.68 13.87 -18.25
C ALA A 20 -17.84 13.32 -17.42
N ALA A 21 -19.06 13.28 -17.97
CA ALA A 21 -20.24 12.75 -17.30
C ALA A 21 -20.10 11.26 -16.96
N ILE A 22 -19.59 10.45 -17.91
CA ILE A 22 -19.33 9.01 -17.70
C ILE A 22 -18.26 8.80 -16.63
N LEU A 23 -17.13 9.51 -16.72
CA LEU A 23 -16.03 9.41 -15.76
C LEU A 23 -16.48 9.83 -14.35
N LYS A 24 -17.25 10.92 -14.23
CA LYS A 24 -17.81 11.38 -12.97
C LYS A 24 -18.80 10.37 -12.37
N ARG A 25 -19.69 9.80 -13.18
CA ARG A 25 -20.65 8.80 -12.72
C ARG A 25 -19.94 7.56 -12.19
N ARG A 26 -18.95 7.04 -12.92
CA ARG A 26 -18.15 5.89 -12.48
C ARG A 26 -17.38 6.20 -11.19
N ALA A 27 -16.70 7.34 -11.12
CA ALA A 27 -15.95 7.75 -9.93
C ALA A 27 -16.87 7.86 -8.69
N SER A 28 -18.07 8.42 -8.85
CA SER A 28 -19.07 8.53 -7.78
C SER A 28 -19.56 7.15 -7.31
N GLN A 29 -19.82 6.22 -8.24
CA GLN A 29 -20.22 4.85 -7.92
C GLN A 29 -19.12 4.09 -7.18
N ASP A 30 -17.87 4.20 -7.64
CA ASP A 30 -16.73 3.54 -7.01
C ASP A 30 -16.47 4.09 -5.60
N GLU A 31 -16.59 5.41 -5.42
CA GLU A 31 -16.48 6.05 -4.10
C GLU A 31 -17.62 5.63 -3.17
N ALA A 32 -18.87 5.59 -3.65
CA ALA A 32 -20.01 5.12 -2.86
C ALA A 32 -19.82 3.68 -2.38
N ARG A 33 -19.31 2.79 -3.26
CA ARG A 33 -18.96 1.41 -2.89
C ARG A 33 -17.84 1.34 -1.86
N ALA A 34 -16.78 2.12 -2.05
CA ALA A 34 -15.66 2.18 -1.09
C ALA A 34 -16.11 2.70 0.27
N LEU A 35 -16.96 3.72 0.31
CA LEU A 35 -17.51 4.27 1.54
C LEU A 35 -18.44 3.27 2.25
N ALA A 36 -19.30 2.58 1.50
CA ALA A 36 -20.16 1.53 2.06
C ALA A 36 -19.34 0.38 2.66
N ALA A 37 -18.32 -0.08 1.94
CA ALA A 37 -17.42 -1.13 2.43
C ALA A 37 -16.62 -0.68 3.66
N LEU A 38 -16.23 0.60 3.75
CA LEU A 38 -15.52 1.14 4.92
C LEU A 38 -16.43 1.16 6.14
N LYS A 39 -17.67 1.65 5.98
CA LYS A 39 -18.68 1.67 7.05
C LYS A 39 -19.00 0.26 7.56
N ALA A 40 -19.26 -0.68 6.64
CA ALA A 40 -19.48 -2.08 7.00
C ALA A 40 -18.28 -2.66 7.77
N SER A 41 -17.05 -2.39 7.31
CA SER A 41 -15.84 -2.85 7.99
C SER A 41 -15.66 -2.23 9.39
N GLN A 42 -16.11 -0.98 9.58
CA GLN A 42 -16.11 -0.31 10.88
C GLN A 42 -17.12 -0.95 11.84
N GLU A 43 -18.36 -1.14 11.38
CA GLU A 43 -19.44 -1.78 12.14
C GLU A 43 -19.07 -3.22 12.56
N GLU A 44 -18.38 -3.96 11.69
CA GLU A 44 -17.92 -5.32 11.97
C GLU A 44 -16.66 -5.42 12.84
N GLY A 45 -15.99 -4.28 13.14
CA GLY A 45 -14.68 -4.27 13.78
C GLY A 45 -13.54 -4.83 12.90
N ALA A 46 -13.79 -5.01 11.60
CA ALA A 46 -12.85 -5.56 10.62
C ALA A 46 -12.01 -4.49 9.89
N HIS A 47 -12.18 -3.21 10.24
CA HIS A 47 -11.43 -2.11 9.63
C HIS A 47 -9.97 -2.05 10.09
N LEU A 48 -9.65 -2.66 11.25
CA LEU A 48 -8.30 -2.62 11.81
C LEU A 48 -7.41 -3.74 11.25
N PRO A 49 -6.26 -3.39 10.67
CA PRO A 49 -5.32 -4.36 10.11
C PRO A 49 -4.67 -5.24 11.19
N PRO A 50 -4.32 -6.49 10.84
CA PRO A 50 -3.78 -7.45 11.82
C PRO A 50 -2.27 -7.30 12.08
N SER A 51 -1.53 -6.63 11.19
CA SER A 51 -0.07 -6.58 11.20
C SER A 51 0.43 -5.44 10.28
N LEU A 52 1.41 -5.73 9.41
CA LEU A 52 1.93 -4.81 8.40
C LEU A 52 0.82 -4.37 7.45
N HIS A 53 0.66 -3.06 7.26
CA HIS A 53 -0.37 -2.52 6.40
C HIS A 53 0.01 -1.12 5.86
N PRO A 54 -0.64 -0.66 4.78
CA PRO A 54 -0.40 0.68 4.26
C PRO A 54 -1.12 1.75 5.08
N VAL A 55 -0.37 2.76 5.50
CA VAL A 55 -0.90 4.07 5.88
C VAL A 55 -0.74 4.99 4.68
N ILE A 56 -1.88 5.52 4.21
CA ILE A 56 -1.92 6.44 3.08
C ILE A 56 -1.88 7.86 3.61
N ASP A 57 -0.84 8.58 3.22
CA ASP A 57 -0.74 10.02 3.34
C ASP A 57 -1.73 10.66 2.34
N THR A 58 -2.90 11.07 2.83
CA THR A 58 -3.95 11.66 2.00
C THR A 58 -3.58 13.04 1.46
N GLN A 59 -2.52 13.68 1.95
CA GLN A 59 -2.07 14.98 1.48
C GLN A 59 -1.10 14.85 0.29
N VAL A 60 -0.32 13.77 0.25
CA VAL A 60 0.51 13.43 -0.91
C VAL A 60 -0.29 12.64 -1.96
N CYS A 61 -1.32 11.90 -1.54
CA CYS A 61 -2.11 11.05 -2.43
C CYS A 61 -2.82 11.86 -3.53
N ILE A 62 -2.38 11.72 -4.77
CA ILE A 62 -3.02 12.34 -5.95
C ILE A 62 -4.28 11.60 -6.44
N GLY A 63 -4.82 10.67 -5.65
CA GLY A 63 -5.95 9.83 -6.05
C GLY A 63 -5.69 9.06 -7.34
N SER A 64 -4.47 8.56 -7.58
CA SER A 64 -4.11 7.97 -8.88
C SER A 64 -4.86 6.66 -9.18
N LEU A 65 -5.42 5.97 -8.19
CA LEU A 65 -5.98 4.60 -8.26
C LEU A 65 -4.96 3.49 -8.59
N SER A 66 -3.67 3.82 -8.72
CA SER A 66 -2.65 2.82 -9.02
C SER A 66 -2.51 1.81 -7.89
N CYS A 67 -2.53 2.26 -6.63
CA CYS A 67 -2.46 1.37 -5.46
C CYS A 67 -3.67 0.43 -5.34
N VAL A 68 -4.88 0.92 -5.64
CA VAL A 68 -6.13 0.14 -5.61
C VAL A 68 -6.06 -0.99 -6.65
N SER A 69 -5.72 -0.65 -7.90
CA SER A 69 -5.58 -1.62 -8.99
C SER A 69 -4.34 -2.53 -8.88
N ALA A 70 -3.39 -2.17 -8.03
CA ALA A 70 -2.20 -2.97 -7.75
C ALA A 70 -2.41 -4.03 -6.67
N CYS A 71 -3.41 -3.87 -5.79
CA CYS A 71 -3.65 -4.82 -4.72
C CYS A 71 -4.11 -6.18 -5.31
N PRO A 72 -3.36 -7.28 -5.12
CA PRO A 72 -3.76 -8.61 -5.56
C PRO A 72 -4.94 -9.16 -4.75
N GLU A 73 -5.11 -8.70 -3.51
CA GLU A 73 -6.24 -9.04 -2.65
C GLU A 73 -7.50 -8.25 -3.02
N GLY A 74 -7.39 -7.24 -3.91
CA GLY A 74 -8.52 -6.47 -4.41
C GLY A 74 -8.97 -5.35 -3.48
N ASP A 75 -10.19 -5.47 -3.00
CA ASP A 75 -11.02 -4.50 -2.27
C ASP A 75 -10.52 -4.05 -0.88
N ILE A 76 -9.24 -4.25 -0.61
CA ILE A 76 -8.55 -3.78 0.60
C ILE A 76 -8.45 -2.25 0.61
N LEU A 77 -8.16 -1.67 -0.56
CA LEU A 77 -8.06 -0.23 -0.77
C LEU A 77 -9.21 0.26 -1.64
N GLY A 78 -9.78 1.40 -1.28
CA GLY A 78 -10.78 2.10 -2.09
C GLY A 78 -10.48 3.59 -2.15
N ILE A 79 -11.16 4.31 -3.05
CA ILE A 79 -11.10 5.77 -3.06
C ILE A 79 -12.24 6.29 -2.21
N VAL A 80 -11.92 6.89 -1.07
CA VAL A 80 -12.89 7.60 -0.24
C VAL A 80 -12.57 9.08 -0.34
N HIS A 81 -13.55 9.88 -0.76
CA HIS A 81 -13.41 11.33 -0.94
C HIS A 81 -12.16 11.69 -1.78
N GLY A 82 -11.89 10.97 -2.87
CA GLY A 82 -10.78 11.28 -3.78
C GLY A 82 -9.36 10.86 -3.32
N ALA A 83 -9.19 10.29 -2.13
CA ALA A 83 -7.91 9.73 -1.67
C ALA A 83 -8.00 8.20 -1.52
N ALA A 84 -6.87 7.51 -1.68
CA ALA A 84 -6.83 6.09 -1.35
C ALA A 84 -6.96 5.90 0.16
N THR A 85 -7.81 4.96 0.55
CA THR A 85 -8.14 4.67 1.95
C THR A 85 -8.18 3.16 2.14
N LEU A 86 -7.71 2.70 3.30
CA LEU A 86 -7.83 1.31 3.72
C LEU A 86 -9.28 1.04 4.10
N VAL A 87 -9.98 0.30 3.26
CA VAL A 87 -11.42 0.02 3.39
C VAL A 87 -11.66 -1.26 4.17
N ARG A 88 -10.85 -2.30 3.92
CA ARG A 88 -10.93 -3.60 4.62
C ARG A 88 -9.58 -3.98 5.24
N GLY A 89 -9.21 -3.27 6.30
CA GLY A 89 -7.90 -3.43 6.93
C GLY A 89 -7.61 -4.84 7.44
N ALA A 90 -8.59 -5.53 8.05
CA ALA A 90 -8.40 -6.89 8.58
C ALA A 90 -8.01 -7.92 7.52
N SER A 91 -8.38 -7.67 6.25
CA SER A 91 -8.04 -8.54 5.12
C SER A 91 -6.69 -8.18 4.47
N CYS A 92 -6.03 -7.12 4.92
CA CYS A 92 -4.71 -6.73 4.41
C CYS A 92 -3.64 -7.71 4.90
N ILE A 93 -2.86 -8.26 3.96
CA ILE A 93 -1.74 -9.18 4.26
C ILE A 93 -0.37 -8.48 4.31
N GLY A 94 -0.32 -7.15 4.12
CA GLY A 94 0.93 -6.40 4.23
C GLY A 94 1.95 -6.63 3.11
N HIS A 95 1.52 -7.03 1.91
CA HIS A 95 2.43 -7.31 0.79
C HIS A 95 3.13 -6.07 0.19
N GLY A 96 2.73 -4.85 0.57
CA GLY A 96 3.46 -3.63 0.23
C GLY A 96 3.38 -3.11 -1.22
N ARG A 97 2.85 -3.88 -2.18
CA ARG A 97 2.72 -3.43 -3.60
C ARG A 97 1.99 -2.10 -3.77
N CYS A 98 1.03 -1.79 -2.90
CA CYS A 98 0.34 -0.50 -2.93
C CYS A 98 1.32 0.68 -2.77
N ALA A 99 2.34 0.53 -1.92
CA ALA A 99 3.40 1.52 -1.75
C ALA A 99 4.28 1.63 -2.99
N LEU A 100 4.71 0.49 -3.56
CA LEU A 100 5.53 0.45 -4.78
C LEU A 100 4.83 1.04 -6.02
N GLU A 101 3.51 0.89 -6.11
CA GLU A 101 2.69 1.39 -7.21
C GLU A 101 2.11 2.78 -6.92
N CYS A 102 2.57 3.46 -5.86
CA CYS A 102 2.21 4.84 -5.58
C CYS A 102 3.15 5.79 -6.37
N PRO A 103 2.65 6.57 -7.34
CA PRO A 103 3.50 7.41 -8.19
C PRO A 103 4.11 8.62 -7.49
N VAL A 104 3.70 8.88 -6.26
CA VAL A 104 4.05 10.07 -5.47
C VAL A 104 4.52 9.67 -4.07
N ASP A 105 4.77 8.38 -3.81
CA ASP A 105 5.22 7.85 -2.52
C ASP A 105 4.31 8.21 -1.33
N ALA A 106 3.01 8.40 -1.57
CA ALA A 106 2.01 8.72 -0.56
C ALA A 106 1.66 7.55 0.39
N ILE A 107 2.30 6.39 0.27
CA ILE A 107 1.94 5.21 1.06
C ILE A 107 3.16 4.72 1.80
N LYS A 108 3.03 4.60 3.11
CA LYS A 108 4.02 3.99 4.00
C LYS A 108 3.49 2.68 4.53
N LEU A 109 4.36 1.71 4.78
CA LEU A 109 3.95 0.50 5.49
C LEU A 109 4.29 0.66 6.97
N VAL A 110 3.37 0.28 7.84
CA VAL A 110 3.52 0.41 9.30
C VAL A 110 3.16 -0.92 9.98
N PHE A 111 3.73 -1.17 11.15
CA PHE A 111 3.35 -2.31 11.99
C PHE A 111 2.34 -1.91 13.05
N GLY A 112 1.21 -2.63 13.10
CA GLY A 112 0.12 -2.33 14.03
C GLY A 112 -0.54 -0.99 13.73
N SER A 113 -1.71 -0.73 14.32
CA SER A 113 -2.35 0.59 14.27
C SER A 113 -2.35 1.21 15.67
N SER A 114 -2.67 2.50 15.77
CA SER A 114 -2.83 3.19 17.05
C SER A 114 -3.92 2.58 17.94
N GLN A 115 -4.92 1.92 17.33
CA GLN A 115 -6.00 1.24 18.05
C GLN A 115 -5.71 -0.25 18.30
N ARG A 116 -4.81 -0.85 17.51
CA ARG A 116 -4.47 -2.27 17.56
C ARG A 116 -2.97 -2.44 17.36
N GLY A 117 -2.24 -2.36 18.46
CA GLY A 117 -0.81 -2.63 18.48
C GLY A 117 -0.47 -4.09 18.15
N ILE A 118 0.79 -4.33 17.77
CA ILE A 118 1.34 -5.67 17.56
C ILE A 118 2.66 -5.81 18.32
N ASP A 119 2.80 -6.90 19.05
CA ASP A 119 4.05 -7.22 19.75
C ASP A 119 4.98 -7.99 18.79
N LEU A 120 6.16 -7.43 18.54
CA LEU A 120 7.21 -8.03 17.71
C LEU A 120 8.53 -8.00 18.49
N PRO A 121 9.46 -8.95 18.22
CA PRO A 121 10.79 -8.87 18.78
C PRO A 121 11.51 -7.63 18.25
N GLU A 122 12.30 -6.99 19.11
CA GLU A 122 13.15 -5.89 18.69
C GLU A 122 14.28 -6.41 17.80
N VAL A 123 14.40 -5.82 16.62
CA VAL A 123 15.46 -6.16 15.66
C VAL A 123 16.03 -4.88 15.05
N ASP A 124 17.33 -4.92 14.73
CA ASP A 124 18.00 -3.84 14.03
C ASP A 124 17.90 -3.96 12.49
N ALA A 125 18.63 -3.12 11.77
CA ALA A 125 18.64 -3.12 10.31
C ALA A 125 19.23 -4.39 9.67
N HIS A 126 19.98 -5.19 10.44
CA HIS A 126 20.57 -6.49 10.06
C HIS A 126 19.78 -7.66 10.64
N PHE A 127 18.58 -7.39 11.16
CA PHE A 127 17.72 -8.35 11.83
C PHE A 127 18.37 -8.98 13.08
N GLU A 128 19.42 -8.37 13.63
CA GLU A 128 20.00 -8.75 14.91
C GLU A 128 19.01 -8.35 16.01
N SER A 129 18.65 -9.30 16.86
CA SER A 129 17.72 -9.07 17.96
C SER A 129 18.36 -8.24 19.07
N SER A 130 17.58 -7.89 20.11
CA SER A 130 18.14 -7.32 21.33
C SER A 130 19.12 -8.23 22.07
N ARG A 131 19.25 -9.50 21.67
CA ARG A 131 20.36 -10.38 22.04
C ARG A 131 21.40 -10.40 20.92
N PRO A 132 22.60 -9.79 21.12
CA PRO A 132 23.68 -9.81 20.13
C PRO A 132 24.02 -11.24 19.70
N GLY A 133 24.27 -11.44 18.41
CA GLY A 133 24.57 -12.74 17.81
C GLY A 133 23.36 -13.63 17.49
N VAL A 134 22.15 -13.22 17.89
CA VAL A 134 20.89 -13.90 17.55
C VAL A 134 20.10 -13.03 16.57
N HIS A 135 19.84 -13.54 15.37
CA HIS A 135 19.11 -12.85 14.32
C HIS A 135 17.70 -13.42 14.14
N ILE A 136 16.71 -12.61 13.79
CA ILE A 136 15.31 -13.03 13.63
C ILE A 136 14.81 -12.72 12.23
N VAL A 137 14.36 -13.75 11.51
CA VAL A 137 13.88 -13.63 10.13
C VAL A 137 12.51 -14.26 9.92
N GLY A 138 11.86 -13.88 8.83
CA GLY A 138 10.57 -14.41 8.42
C GLY A 138 9.39 -13.72 9.09
N GLU A 139 8.30 -14.48 9.26
CA GLU A 139 7.05 -13.95 9.80
C GLU A 139 7.20 -13.38 11.22
N LEU A 140 8.18 -13.86 11.99
CA LEU A 140 8.45 -13.42 13.35
C LEU A 140 8.88 -11.95 13.42
N GLY A 141 9.59 -11.45 12.40
CA GLY A 141 9.92 -10.02 12.23
C GLY A 141 8.78 -9.15 11.70
N GLY A 142 7.53 -9.65 11.72
CA GLY A 142 6.33 -8.92 11.31
C GLY A 142 5.99 -8.98 9.82
N MET A 143 6.82 -9.62 8.99
CA MET A 143 6.66 -9.64 7.52
C MET A 143 6.26 -11.04 7.01
N GLY A 144 4.97 -11.37 7.09
CA GLY A 144 4.45 -12.73 6.86
C GLY A 144 4.34 -13.23 5.42
N LEU A 145 5.00 -12.57 4.46
CA LEU A 145 4.97 -12.98 3.05
C LEU A 145 6.21 -13.80 2.73
N ILE A 146 6.05 -14.92 2.01
CA ILE A 146 7.14 -15.84 1.66
C ILE A 146 8.32 -15.11 0.99
N LYS A 147 8.04 -14.21 0.04
CA LYS A 147 9.07 -13.35 -0.57
C LYS A 147 9.89 -12.60 0.47
N ASN A 148 9.22 -11.89 1.39
CA ASN A 148 9.90 -11.07 2.38
C ASN A 148 10.72 -11.95 3.33
N ALA A 149 10.14 -13.08 3.74
CA ALA A 149 10.79 -14.07 4.58
C ALA A 149 12.10 -14.59 3.94
N MET A 150 12.08 -14.93 2.65
CA MET A 150 13.28 -15.36 1.94
C MET A 150 14.32 -14.25 1.76
N ILE A 151 13.89 -13.02 1.41
CA ILE A 151 14.79 -11.88 1.27
C ILE A 151 15.52 -11.60 2.59
N GLN A 152 14.81 -11.61 3.71
CA GLN A 152 15.41 -11.45 5.04
C GLN A 152 16.41 -12.56 5.36
N GLY A 153 16.04 -13.81 5.05
CA GLY A 153 16.94 -14.94 5.21
C GLY A 153 18.25 -14.74 4.45
N LEU A 154 18.18 -14.45 3.15
CA LEU A 154 19.36 -14.16 2.31
C LEU A 154 20.21 -13.02 2.89
N GLN A 155 19.57 -11.91 3.30
CA GLN A 155 20.28 -10.75 3.87
C GLN A 155 21.05 -11.10 5.14
N VAL A 156 20.42 -11.83 6.07
CA VAL A 156 21.08 -12.26 7.32
C VAL A 156 22.20 -13.24 7.02
N GLY A 157 22.00 -14.20 6.12
CA GLY A 157 23.05 -15.14 5.74
C GLY A 157 24.27 -14.44 5.14
N THR A 158 24.06 -13.50 4.21
CA THR A 158 25.15 -12.69 3.63
C THR A 158 25.84 -11.82 4.68
N HIS A 159 25.08 -11.16 5.55
CA HIS A 159 25.64 -10.34 6.63
C HIS A 159 26.52 -11.15 7.59
N LEU A 160 26.05 -12.34 7.97
CA LEU A 160 26.79 -13.26 8.84
C LEU A 160 28.07 -13.77 8.16
N ALA A 161 28.02 -14.09 6.86
CA ALA A 161 29.21 -14.44 6.09
C ALA A 161 30.29 -13.36 6.18
N GLU A 162 29.95 -12.12 5.85
CA GLU A 162 30.90 -10.99 5.89
C GLU A 162 31.45 -10.70 7.29
N ARG A 163 30.66 -10.94 8.34
CA ARG A 163 31.04 -10.67 9.73
C ARG A 163 31.92 -11.80 10.29
N LEU A 164 31.60 -13.06 9.99
CA LEU A 164 32.32 -14.22 10.49
C LEU A 164 33.65 -14.43 9.76
N GLU A 165 33.77 -14.05 8.49
CA GLU A 165 35.07 -14.01 7.77
C GLU A 165 36.10 -13.09 8.45
N ARG A 166 35.63 -12.00 9.07
CA ARG A 166 36.49 -11.01 9.76
C ARG A 166 36.85 -11.42 11.19
N GLN A 167 36.31 -12.52 11.69
CA GLN A 167 36.53 -13.01 13.05
C GLN A 167 37.33 -14.30 13.01
N ALA A 168 38.33 -14.43 13.88
CA ALA A 168 39.06 -15.69 14.05
C ALA A 168 38.08 -16.84 14.38
N PRO A 169 38.31 -18.07 13.89
CA PRO A 169 37.46 -19.22 14.22
C PRO A 169 37.36 -19.38 15.74
N GLY A 170 36.14 -19.43 16.27
CA GLY A 170 35.91 -19.78 17.67
C GLY A 170 36.30 -21.24 17.88
N ALA A 171 37.29 -21.51 18.74
CA ALA A 171 37.91 -22.83 18.86
C ALA A 171 36.98 -23.94 19.40
N GLU A 172 35.82 -23.61 19.98
CA GLU A 172 34.95 -24.56 20.70
C GLU A 172 33.57 -24.81 20.07
N SER A 173 33.17 -24.07 19.03
CA SER A 173 31.84 -24.19 18.43
C SER A 173 31.83 -25.15 17.22
N ARG A 174 30.97 -26.18 17.27
CA ARG A 174 30.77 -27.14 16.17
C ARG A 174 30.30 -26.47 14.88
N TYR A 175 29.39 -25.50 14.99
CA TYR A 175 28.86 -24.73 13.87
C TYR A 175 29.21 -23.24 13.99
N ASP A 176 29.40 -22.58 12.86
CA ASP A 176 29.48 -21.12 12.81
C ASP A 176 28.08 -20.51 12.98
N VAL A 177 27.04 -21.13 12.40
CA VAL A 177 25.66 -20.67 12.52
C VAL A 177 24.70 -21.85 12.74
N VAL A 178 23.78 -21.73 13.70
CA VAL A 178 22.60 -22.61 13.78
C VAL A 178 21.38 -21.83 13.30
N VAL A 179 20.64 -22.41 12.37
CA VAL A 179 19.38 -21.85 11.85
C VAL A 179 18.22 -22.67 12.42
N VAL A 180 17.30 -22.02 13.12
CA VAL A 180 16.15 -22.66 13.76
C VAL A 180 14.90 -22.43 12.89
N GLY A 181 14.41 -23.50 12.27
CA GLY A 181 13.27 -23.53 11.35
C GLY A 181 13.70 -23.70 9.88
N ALA A 182 13.20 -24.74 9.22
CA ALA A 182 13.43 -25.01 7.79
C ALA A 182 12.26 -24.54 6.91
N GLY A 183 11.65 -23.41 7.26
CA GLY A 183 10.74 -22.67 6.39
C GLY A 183 11.49 -21.85 5.33
N PRO A 184 10.78 -21.08 4.47
CA PRO A 184 11.40 -20.31 3.40
C PRO A 184 12.51 -19.35 3.86
N ALA A 185 12.35 -18.69 5.00
CA ALA A 185 13.38 -17.79 5.55
C ALA A 185 14.65 -18.54 5.97
N GLY A 186 14.50 -19.69 6.65
CA GLY A 186 15.63 -20.49 7.10
C GLY A 186 16.39 -21.11 5.93
N ILE A 187 15.67 -21.68 4.95
CA ILE A 187 16.26 -22.21 3.72
C ILE A 187 17.02 -21.12 2.95
N ALA A 188 16.47 -19.92 2.87
CA ALA A 188 17.11 -18.79 2.22
C ALA A 188 18.37 -18.31 2.96
N ALA A 189 18.35 -18.23 4.29
CA ALA A 189 19.54 -17.93 5.08
C ALA A 189 20.63 -18.99 4.89
N ALA A 190 20.25 -20.26 4.98
CA ALA A 190 21.12 -21.40 4.75
C ALA A 190 21.75 -21.42 3.35
N THR A 191 21.02 -20.98 2.33
CA THR A 191 21.54 -20.85 0.97
C THR A 191 22.71 -19.87 0.92
N ALA A 192 22.55 -18.67 1.51
CA ALA A 192 23.63 -17.68 1.57
C ALA A 192 24.82 -18.15 2.42
N LEU A 193 24.57 -18.84 3.53
CA LEU A 193 25.62 -19.43 4.37
C LEU A 193 26.41 -20.54 3.64
N SER A 194 25.72 -21.37 2.85
CA SER A 194 26.33 -22.42 2.01
C SER A 194 27.25 -21.83 0.93
N GLN A 195 26.80 -20.76 0.28
CA GLN A 195 27.61 -20.05 -0.73
C GLN A 195 28.87 -19.43 -0.14
N ALA A 196 28.82 -19.00 1.13
CA ALA A 196 29.97 -18.48 1.87
C ALA A 196 30.88 -19.58 2.46
N GLY A 197 30.54 -20.86 2.30
CA GLY A 197 31.32 -21.97 2.83
C GLY A 197 31.36 -22.06 4.36
N LEU A 198 30.39 -21.45 5.06
CA LEU A 198 30.30 -21.52 6.52
C LEU A 198 29.80 -22.88 7.00
N ARG A 199 30.18 -23.29 8.22
CA ARG A 199 29.64 -24.50 8.85
C ARG A 199 28.31 -24.15 9.53
N PHE A 200 27.21 -24.74 9.08
CA PHE A 200 25.90 -24.48 9.68
C PHE A 200 25.02 -25.72 9.69
N VAL A 201 23.90 -25.65 10.43
CA VAL A 201 22.85 -26.67 10.43
C VAL A 201 21.48 -26.00 10.56
N LEU A 202 20.47 -26.57 9.88
CA LEU A 202 19.07 -26.21 10.04
C LEU A 202 18.38 -27.22 10.94
N LEU A 203 17.72 -26.73 11.98
CA LEU A 203 16.94 -27.55 12.90
C LEU A 203 15.45 -27.28 12.66
N GLU A 204 14.68 -28.30 12.30
CA GLU A 204 13.23 -28.19 12.03
C GLU A 204 12.44 -29.13 12.94
N GLN A 205 11.42 -28.60 13.60
CA GLN A 205 10.61 -29.37 14.54
C GLN A 205 9.71 -30.41 13.87
N ARG A 206 9.31 -30.18 12.61
CA ARG A 206 8.44 -31.08 11.84
C ARG A 206 9.07 -31.39 10.50
N HIS A 207 8.53 -30.81 9.43
CA HIS A 207 8.92 -31.07 8.06
C HIS A 207 9.44 -29.81 7.39
N THR A 208 10.37 -30.00 6.47
CA THR A 208 10.93 -28.98 5.58
C THR A 208 9.81 -28.23 4.85
N GLY A 209 9.98 -26.91 4.71
CA GLY A 209 8.94 -26.00 4.22
C GLY A 209 8.11 -25.35 5.33
N GLY A 210 8.26 -25.82 6.58
CA GLY A 210 7.65 -25.22 7.77
C GLY A 210 6.13 -25.11 7.66
N ALA A 211 5.57 -23.93 7.92
CA ALA A 211 4.12 -23.72 7.89
C ALA A 211 3.46 -24.06 6.54
N ILE A 212 4.20 -23.98 5.42
CA ILE A 212 3.68 -24.31 4.09
C ILE A 212 3.41 -25.82 3.98
N ALA A 213 4.25 -26.66 4.59
CA ALA A 213 4.07 -28.11 4.57
C ALA A 213 2.74 -28.55 5.21
N SER A 214 2.23 -27.77 6.18
CA SER A 214 0.95 -28.02 6.86
C SER A 214 -0.27 -27.44 6.13
N TYR A 215 -0.10 -26.81 4.97
CA TYR A 215 -1.23 -26.34 4.17
C TYR A 215 -2.02 -27.52 3.58
N PRO A 216 -3.34 -27.39 3.33
CA PRO A 216 -4.11 -28.38 2.59
C PRO A 216 -3.49 -28.69 1.22
N ARG A 217 -3.67 -29.93 0.73
CA ARG A 217 -3.28 -30.33 -0.63
C ARG A 217 -3.87 -29.38 -1.68
N GLN A 218 -3.09 -29.09 -2.72
CA GLN A 218 -3.43 -28.18 -3.82
C GLN A 218 -3.79 -26.75 -3.38
N LYS A 219 -3.51 -26.37 -2.12
CA LYS A 219 -3.75 -25.00 -1.67
C LYS A 219 -3.00 -24.01 -2.56
N LEU A 220 -3.74 -23.04 -3.07
CA LEU A 220 -3.16 -21.94 -3.82
C LEU A 220 -2.48 -20.95 -2.88
N VAL A 221 -1.18 -20.78 -3.08
CA VAL A 221 -0.33 -19.86 -2.33
C VAL A 221 -0.02 -18.64 -3.19
N MET A 222 -0.19 -17.46 -2.59
CA MET A 222 0.11 -16.17 -3.20
C MET A 222 1.46 -15.69 -2.68
N THR A 223 2.43 -15.55 -3.57
CA THR A 223 3.76 -14.99 -3.26
C THR A 223 4.25 -14.13 -4.44
N GLU A 224 5.47 -13.64 -4.39
CA GLU A 224 6.14 -12.95 -5.49
C GLU A 224 7.46 -13.64 -5.80
N LYS A 225 8.01 -13.33 -6.98
CA LYS A 225 9.33 -13.81 -7.39
C LYS A 225 10.43 -13.25 -6.47
N VAL A 226 11.38 -14.11 -6.14
CA VAL A 226 12.61 -13.78 -5.40
C VAL A 226 13.79 -14.24 -6.23
N GLU A 227 14.76 -13.37 -6.44
CA GLU A 227 16.04 -13.78 -7.01
C GLU A 227 16.88 -14.43 -5.92
N VAL A 228 17.18 -15.72 -6.08
CA VAL A 228 18.03 -16.48 -5.17
C VAL A 228 19.40 -16.61 -5.83
N PRO A 229 20.46 -15.97 -5.28
CA PRO A 229 21.80 -16.02 -5.86
C PRO A 229 22.25 -17.46 -6.11
N GLY A 230 22.79 -17.75 -7.30
CA GLY A 230 23.22 -19.09 -7.67
C GLY A 230 22.11 -20.11 -7.93
N PHE A 231 20.82 -19.76 -7.80
CA PHE A 231 19.68 -20.59 -8.17
C PHE A 231 18.85 -19.99 -9.32
N GLY A 232 18.61 -18.67 -9.26
CA GLY A 232 17.77 -17.90 -10.19
C GLY A 232 16.46 -17.45 -9.55
N SER A 233 15.48 -17.09 -10.38
CA SER A 233 14.15 -16.65 -9.93
C SER A 233 13.35 -17.80 -9.33
N PHE A 234 13.02 -17.69 -8.04
CA PHE A 234 12.13 -18.61 -7.31
C PHE A 234 10.75 -17.98 -7.04
N GLY A 235 9.70 -18.80 -7.15
CA GLY A 235 8.32 -18.41 -6.81
C GLY A 235 7.51 -17.83 -7.98
N ALA A 236 6.20 -17.69 -7.77
CA ALA A 236 5.28 -17.12 -8.75
C ALA A 236 4.15 -16.37 -8.03
N ARG A 237 3.41 -15.52 -8.78
CA ARG A 237 2.29 -14.74 -8.23
C ARG A 237 1.21 -15.62 -7.60
N ARG A 238 0.99 -16.79 -8.20
CA ARG A 238 0.05 -17.82 -7.77
C ARG A 238 0.68 -19.16 -8.11
N MET A 239 0.80 -20.03 -7.13
CA MET A 239 1.31 -21.39 -7.30
C MET A 239 0.65 -22.31 -6.28
N THR A 240 0.67 -23.62 -6.53
CA THR A 240 0.19 -24.60 -5.56
C THR A 240 1.22 -24.77 -4.43
N LYS A 241 0.75 -25.27 -3.27
CA LYS A 241 1.60 -25.72 -2.16
C LYS A 241 2.69 -26.65 -2.66
N GLU A 242 2.34 -27.64 -3.48
CA GLU A 242 3.24 -28.69 -3.96
C GLU A 242 4.36 -28.11 -4.82
N ALA A 243 4.03 -27.25 -5.79
CA ALA A 243 5.03 -26.57 -6.62
C ALA A 243 5.98 -25.69 -5.79
N LEU A 244 5.48 -25.11 -4.69
CA LEU A 244 6.30 -24.29 -3.79
C LEU A 244 7.26 -25.15 -2.96
N ILE A 245 6.79 -26.29 -2.46
CA ILE A 245 7.62 -27.26 -1.73
C ILE A 245 8.67 -27.88 -2.66
N GLU A 246 8.30 -28.26 -3.88
CA GLU A 246 9.22 -28.80 -4.89
C GLU A 246 10.32 -27.78 -5.26
N GLY A 247 9.96 -26.52 -5.41
CA GLY A 247 10.94 -25.46 -5.64
C GLY A 247 11.90 -25.29 -4.44
N LEU A 248 11.40 -25.39 -3.20
CA LEU A 248 12.26 -25.35 -2.01
C LEU A 248 13.17 -26.57 -1.93
N ALA A 249 12.67 -27.76 -2.27
CA ALA A 249 13.46 -28.99 -2.35
C ALA A 249 14.59 -28.86 -3.37
N SER A 250 14.31 -28.30 -4.55
CA SER A 250 15.33 -27.99 -5.57
C SER A 250 16.44 -27.05 -5.04
N ILE A 251 16.10 -26.05 -4.22
CA ILE A 251 17.09 -25.17 -3.58
C ILE A 251 17.95 -25.98 -2.59
N ILE A 252 17.31 -26.78 -1.74
CA ILE A 252 17.97 -27.60 -0.73
C ILE A 252 18.96 -28.57 -1.36
N GLU A 253 18.56 -29.26 -2.42
CA GLU A 253 19.40 -30.21 -3.15
C GLU A 253 20.59 -29.51 -3.82
N ARG A 254 20.33 -28.40 -4.54
CA ARG A 254 21.38 -27.65 -5.24
C ARG A 254 22.48 -27.13 -4.32
N PHE A 255 22.10 -26.61 -3.15
CA PHE A 255 23.05 -26.05 -2.18
C PHE A 255 23.46 -27.04 -1.08
N LYS A 256 22.99 -28.29 -1.15
CA LYS A 256 23.28 -29.38 -0.20
C LYS A 256 23.08 -28.95 1.26
N LEU A 257 21.94 -28.36 1.56
CA LEU A 257 21.67 -27.76 2.86
C LEU A 257 21.52 -28.85 3.95
N PRO A 258 22.29 -28.82 5.06
CA PRO A 258 22.17 -29.79 6.15
C PRO A 258 20.95 -29.50 7.04
N ILE A 259 19.85 -30.21 6.78
CA ILE A 259 18.58 -30.08 7.52
C ILE A 259 18.36 -31.30 8.41
N HIS A 260 18.05 -31.06 9.68
CA HIS A 260 17.63 -32.09 10.63
C HIS A 260 16.17 -31.86 11.03
N GLU A 261 15.30 -32.75 10.59
CA GLU A 261 13.87 -32.75 10.90
C GLU A 261 13.57 -33.43 12.25
N GLY A 262 12.41 -33.12 12.82
CA GLY A 262 11.97 -33.62 14.12
C GLY A 262 12.86 -33.18 15.29
N ILE A 263 13.46 -31.99 15.24
CA ILE A 263 14.24 -31.40 16.35
C ILE A 263 13.52 -30.15 16.84
N HIS A 264 12.99 -30.19 18.05
CA HIS A 264 12.35 -29.04 18.68
C HIS A 264 13.37 -28.26 19.50
N VAL A 265 13.56 -26.98 19.17
CA VAL A 265 14.44 -26.07 19.91
C VAL A 265 13.67 -25.43 21.06
N GLU A 266 14.15 -25.63 22.29
CA GLU A 266 13.46 -25.23 23.51
C GLU A 266 13.96 -23.88 24.09
N GLY A 267 15.23 -23.56 23.81
CA GLY A 267 15.90 -22.37 24.32
C GLY A 267 17.30 -22.15 23.73
N ILE A 268 17.87 -20.97 24.05
CA ILE A 268 19.24 -20.59 23.67
C ILE A 268 19.96 -20.04 24.90
N ARG A 269 21.12 -20.59 25.23
CA ARG A 269 22.03 -20.15 26.31
C ARG A 269 23.37 -19.67 25.73
N GLY A 270 24.22 -19.08 26.57
CA GLY A 270 25.52 -18.53 26.16
C GLY A 270 25.46 -17.09 25.63
N GLU A 271 26.55 -16.63 25.03
CA GLU A 271 26.75 -15.26 24.55
C GLU A 271 27.24 -15.24 23.10
N ASP A 272 27.32 -14.04 22.50
CA ASP A 272 27.74 -13.88 21.12
C ASP A 272 29.10 -14.54 20.86
N GLY A 273 29.15 -15.46 19.90
CA GLY A 273 30.33 -16.26 19.58
C GLY A 273 30.39 -17.65 20.25
N ALA A 274 29.56 -17.91 21.27
CA ALA A 274 29.54 -19.17 22.01
C ALA A 274 28.11 -19.49 22.54
N PHE A 275 27.17 -19.71 21.63
CA PHE A 275 25.82 -20.15 21.94
C PHE A 275 25.70 -21.66 22.12
N VAL A 276 24.81 -22.04 23.03
CA VAL A 276 24.31 -23.40 23.20
C VAL A 276 22.81 -23.39 22.93
N VAL A 277 22.39 -24.13 21.90
CA VAL A 277 20.99 -24.26 21.49
C VAL A 277 20.44 -25.54 22.11
N ASP A 278 19.47 -25.38 23.02
CA ASP A 278 18.83 -26.48 23.75
C ASP A 278 17.73 -27.10 22.88
N THR A 279 17.77 -28.42 22.70
CA THR A 279 16.77 -29.16 21.91
C THR A 279 16.28 -30.40 22.64
N ASP A 280 15.14 -30.93 22.21
CA ASP A 280 14.58 -32.21 22.66
C ASP A 280 15.48 -33.42 22.39
N LYS A 281 16.50 -33.27 21.54
CA LYS A 281 17.48 -34.31 21.19
C LYS A 281 18.91 -34.00 21.64
N GLY A 282 19.10 -33.01 22.52
CA GLY A 282 20.38 -32.63 23.09
C GLY A 282 20.85 -31.23 22.69
N GLU A 283 22.09 -30.89 23.04
CA GLU A 283 22.64 -29.54 22.87
C GLU A 283 23.38 -29.36 21.53
N VAL A 284 23.25 -28.18 20.93
CA VAL A 284 23.98 -27.82 19.70
C VAL A 284 24.75 -26.51 19.89
N HIS A 285 26.06 -26.53 19.65
CA HIS A 285 26.93 -25.37 19.86
C HIS A 285 27.15 -24.57 18.57
N ALA A 286 27.02 -23.25 18.66
CA ALA A 286 27.14 -22.34 17.52
C ALA A 286 27.75 -20.97 17.88
N ARG A 287 28.37 -20.28 16.93
CA ARG A 287 28.84 -18.89 17.15
C ARG A 287 27.70 -17.88 17.04
N LYS A 288 26.76 -18.14 16.13
CA LYS A 288 25.60 -17.29 15.83
C LYS A 288 24.34 -18.14 15.72
N VAL A 289 23.18 -17.53 15.98
CA VAL A 289 21.88 -18.20 15.82
C VAL A 289 20.97 -17.37 14.92
N VAL A 290 20.27 -18.03 13.98
CA VAL A 290 19.24 -17.43 13.15
C VAL A 290 17.90 -18.07 13.50
N LEU A 291 16.97 -17.30 14.05
CA LEU A 291 15.61 -17.71 14.37
C LEU A 291 14.69 -17.47 13.18
N ALA A 292 14.30 -18.55 12.50
CA ALA A 292 13.39 -18.58 11.36
C ALA A 292 12.07 -19.34 11.66
N VAL A 293 11.64 -19.32 12.93
CA VAL A 293 10.54 -20.13 13.47
C VAL A 293 9.12 -19.69 13.04
N GLY A 294 8.98 -18.50 12.44
CA GLY A 294 7.69 -17.93 12.04
C GLY A 294 6.74 -17.63 13.21
N ARG A 295 5.44 -17.41 12.92
CA ARG A 295 4.40 -17.19 13.97
C ARG A 295 3.34 -18.29 14.04
N ARG A 296 3.34 -19.21 13.07
CA ARG A 296 2.33 -20.27 12.92
C ARG A 296 2.82 -21.64 13.38
N GLY A 297 4.04 -21.73 13.92
CA GLY A 297 4.67 -23.01 14.28
C GLY A 297 3.93 -23.80 15.36
N THR A 298 3.29 -23.10 16.30
CA THR A 298 2.50 -23.72 17.37
C THR A 298 1.04 -23.29 17.23
N PRO A 299 0.11 -24.21 16.89
CA PRO A 299 -1.31 -23.89 16.83
C PRO A 299 -1.82 -23.53 18.23
N ARG A 300 -2.75 -22.59 18.29
CA ARG A 300 -3.44 -22.21 19.51
C ARG A 300 -4.32 -23.37 19.97
N ARG A 301 -4.10 -23.80 21.21
CA ARG A 301 -4.90 -24.83 21.87
C ARG A 301 -6.24 -24.28 22.36
N LEU A 302 -7.25 -25.13 22.42
CA LEU A 302 -8.57 -24.86 22.99
C LEU A 302 -8.49 -24.77 24.52
N GLY A 303 -7.61 -25.54 25.15
CA GLY A 303 -7.46 -25.55 26.61
C GLY A 303 -8.64 -26.21 27.33
N VAL A 304 -9.32 -27.14 26.66
CA VAL A 304 -10.55 -27.80 27.16
C VAL A 304 -10.30 -29.28 27.46
N PRO A 305 -11.08 -29.90 28.37
CA PRO A 305 -11.04 -31.34 28.58
C PRO A 305 -11.25 -32.11 27.27
N GLY A 306 -10.46 -33.16 27.05
CA GLY A 306 -10.54 -34.02 25.86
C GLY A 306 -9.86 -33.48 24.59
N GLU A 307 -9.25 -32.30 24.64
CA GLU A 307 -8.47 -31.77 23.50
C GLU A 307 -7.32 -32.71 23.06
N GLY A 308 -6.80 -33.54 23.97
CA GLY A 308 -5.71 -34.49 23.69
C GLY A 308 -6.15 -35.81 23.03
N LEU A 309 -7.43 -35.97 22.70
CA LEU A 309 -7.91 -37.17 22.01
C LEU A 309 -7.37 -37.24 20.57
N GLU A 310 -7.13 -38.45 20.06
CA GLU A 310 -6.59 -38.68 18.71
C GLU A 310 -7.46 -38.11 17.58
N LYS A 311 -8.77 -37.95 17.83
CA LYS A 311 -9.72 -37.33 16.90
C LYS A 311 -9.52 -35.82 16.69
N VAL A 312 -8.71 -35.17 17.53
CA VAL A 312 -8.46 -33.72 17.50
C VAL A 312 -7.18 -33.43 16.72
N THR A 313 -7.30 -32.68 15.62
CA THR A 313 -6.17 -32.21 14.81
C THR A 313 -6.19 -30.68 14.66
N TYR A 314 -5.07 -30.08 14.30
CA TYR A 314 -4.92 -28.62 14.17
C TYR A 314 -4.71 -28.15 12.73
N SER A 315 -4.79 -29.07 11.77
CA SER A 315 -4.64 -28.77 10.35
C SER A 315 -5.33 -29.82 9.50
N LEU A 316 -6.03 -29.37 8.45
CA LEU A 316 -6.51 -30.24 7.39
C LEU A 316 -5.41 -30.44 6.35
N LEU A 317 -4.96 -31.68 6.16
CA LEU A 317 -4.01 -32.04 5.11
C LEU A 317 -4.74 -32.45 3.82
N ASP A 318 -5.70 -33.37 3.94
CA ASP A 318 -6.49 -33.89 2.84
C ASP A 318 -7.97 -34.05 3.25
N PRO A 319 -8.92 -33.36 2.60
CA PRO A 319 -10.34 -33.53 2.90
C PRO A 319 -10.87 -34.92 2.55
N GLU A 320 -10.31 -35.61 1.55
CA GLU A 320 -10.79 -36.92 1.09
C GLU A 320 -10.60 -38.01 2.16
N GLN A 321 -9.64 -37.84 3.08
CA GLN A 321 -9.40 -38.74 4.21
C GLN A 321 -10.63 -38.87 5.13
N TYR A 322 -11.49 -37.87 5.17
CA TYR A 322 -12.66 -37.81 6.06
C TYR A 322 -13.96 -38.24 5.38
N ALA A 323 -13.88 -38.90 4.21
CA ALA A 323 -15.06 -39.36 3.49
C ALA A 323 -15.98 -40.23 4.36
N GLY A 324 -17.27 -39.91 4.37
CA GLY A 324 -18.28 -40.60 5.18
C GLY A 324 -18.22 -40.33 6.69
N GLN A 325 -17.33 -39.44 7.15
CA GLN A 325 -17.22 -39.02 8.55
C GLN A 325 -17.93 -37.69 8.79
N ARG A 326 -18.21 -37.39 10.06
CA ARG A 326 -18.69 -36.12 10.55
C ARG A 326 -17.57 -35.33 11.20
N VAL A 327 -17.23 -34.17 10.65
CA VAL A 327 -16.08 -33.38 11.08
C VAL A 327 -16.51 -32.02 11.59
N MET A 328 -16.11 -31.69 12.82
CA MET A 328 -16.28 -30.37 13.42
C MET A 328 -15.04 -29.50 13.21
N VAL A 329 -15.19 -28.37 12.55
CA VAL A 329 -14.16 -27.34 12.38
C VAL A 329 -14.37 -26.23 13.41
N VAL A 330 -13.36 -25.94 14.22
CA VAL A 330 -13.43 -24.91 15.26
C VAL A 330 -12.66 -23.66 14.84
N GLY A 331 -13.36 -22.54 14.62
CA GLY A 331 -12.77 -21.26 14.27
C GLY A 331 -13.58 -20.47 13.25
N GLY A 332 -13.19 -19.20 13.01
CA GLY A 332 -13.89 -18.32 12.08
C GLY A 332 -13.00 -17.42 11.22
N GLY A 333 -11.70 -17.74 11.13
CA GLY A 333 -10.78 -17.09 10.18
C GLY A 333 -10.74 -17.83 8.84
N ASP A 334 -9.95 -17.32 7.88
CA ASP A 334 -9.81 -17.95 6.54
C ASP A 334 -9.47 -19.44 6.61
N ALA A 335 -8.54 -19.83 7.50
CA ALA A 335 -8.16 -21.23 7.63
C ALA A 335 -9.33 -22.14 8.05
N ALA A 336 -10.18 -21.68 8.98
CA ALA A 336 -11.34 -22.45 9.42
C ALA A 336 -12.39 -22.57 8.30
N VAL A 337 -12.67 -21.45 7.63
CA VAL A 337 -13.65 -21.40 6.53
C VAL A 337 -13.19 -22.21 5.33
N GLU A 338 -11.92 -22.10 4.93
CA GLU A 338 -11.34 -22.89 3.83
C GLU A 338 -11.35 -24.39 4.15
N THR A 339 -11.03 -24.78 5.39
CA THR A 339 -11.12 -26.17 5.85
C THR A 339 -12.56 -26.68 5.75
N ALA A 340 -13.53 -25.95 6.29
CA ALA A 340 -14.93 -26.36 6.27
C ALA A 340 -15.47 -26.48 4.83
N LEU A 341 -15.17 -25.50 3.97
CA LEU A 341 -15.60 -25.54 2.56
C LEU A 341 -14.92 -26.67 1.79
N SER A 342 -13.67 -27.00 2.10
CA SER A 342 -12.95 -28.10 1.44
C SER A 342 -13.52 -29.46 1.82
N LEU A 343 -13.85 -29.66 3.10
CA LEU A 343 -14.52 -30.87 3.59
C LEU A 343 -15.92 -31.02 2.97
N ALA A 344 -16.72 -29.95 2.98
CA ALA A 344 -18.06 -29.96 2.39
C ALA A 344 -18.02 -30.31 0.88
N ARG A 345 -17.07 -29.75 0.12
CA ARG A 345 -16.88 -30.08 -1.30
C ARG A 345 -16.43 -31.52 -1.55
N ALA A 346 -15.76 -32.14 -0.59
CA ALA A 346 -15.38 -33.54 -0.64
C ALA A 346 -16.52 -34.49 -0.19
N GLY A 347 -17.71 -33.96 0.13
CA GLY A 347 -18.86 -34.75 0.56
C GLY A 347 -18.81 -35.20 2.03
N VAL A 348 -17.98 -34.54 2.86
CA VAL A 348 -17.86 -34.82 4.30
C VAL A 348 -18.95 -34.08 5.07
N GLU A 349 -19.60 -34.75 6.03
CA GLU A 349 -20.60 -34.10 6.88
C GLU A 349 -19.91 -33.07 7.79
N THR A 350 -20.02 -31.80 7.41
CA THR A 350 -19.18 -30.74 7.98
C THR A 350 -19.97 -29.86 8.92
N ILE A 351 -19.40 -29.63 10.11
CA ILE A 351 -19.90 -28.71 11.12
C ILE A 351 -18.86 -27.63 11.36
N ILE A 352 -19.24 -26.36 11.45
CA ILE A 352 -18.34 -25.27 11.84
C ILE A 352 -18.85 -24.60 13.12
N SER A 353 -17.97 -24.49 14.12
CA SER A 353 -18.22 -23.79 15.40
C SER A 353 -17.39 -22.52 15.47
N TYR A 354 -18.04 -21.39 15.79
CA TYR A 354 -17.34 -20.13 16.00
C TYR A 354 -17.97 -19.28 17.09
N ARG A 355 -17.12 -18.77 17.98
CA ARG A 355 -17.49 -17.96 19.16
C ARG A 355 -18.15 -16.62 18.88
N LYS A 356 -18.07 -16.11 17.64
CA LYS A 356 -18.71 -14.84 17.25
C LYS A 356 -19.95 -15.12 16.41
N PRO A 357 -20.94 -14.21 16.39
CA PRO A 357 -22.18 -14.40 15.63
C PRO A 357 -21.97 -14.48 14.12
N THR A 358 -20.91 -13.87 13.59
CA THR A 358 -20.64 -13.78 12.14
C THR A 358 -19.16 -14.03 11.86
N PHE A 359 -18.86 -14.60 10.69
CA PHE A 359 -17.49 -14.90 10.21
C PHE A 359 -16.70 -13.65 9.78
N ASN A 360 -16.64 -12.64 10.66
CA ASN A 360 -16.05 -11.34 10.36
C ASN A 360 -14.52 -11.33 10.17
N ARG A 361 -13.84 -12.41 10.55
CA ARG A 361 -12.38 -12.54 10.47
C ARG A 361 -11.90 -13.11 9.13
N CYS A 362 -12.75 -13.78 8.37
CA CYS A 362 -12.41 -14.30 7.05
C CYS A 362 -12.62 -13.26 5.95
N ARG A 363 -11.91 -13.44 4.82
CA ARG A 363 -11.97 -12.54 3.66
C ARG A 363 -13.33 -12.57 2.98
N GLY A 364 -13.66 -11.51 2.25
CA GLY A 364 -14.94 -11.35 1.54
C GLY A 364 -15.37 -12.59 0.75
N PRO A 365 -14.55 -13.11 -0.18
CA PRO A 365 -14.90 -14.29 -0.96
C PRO A 365 -15.18 -15.54 -0.11
N ASN A 366 -14.38 -15.76 0.94
CA ASN A 366 -14.58 -16.88 1.87
C ASN A 366 -15.87 -16.70 2.69
N ARG A 367 -16.20 -15.47 3.07
CA ARG A 367 -17.42 -15.13 3.80
C ARG A 367 -18.68 -15.34 2.97
N GLU A 368 -18.63 -14.93 1.71
CA GLU A 368 -19.73 -15.17 0.76
C GLU A 368 -19.89 -16.68 0.53
N ALA A 369 -18.79 -17.40 0.33
CA ALA A 369 -18.79 -18.85 0.12
C ALA A 369 -19.33 -19.63 1.33
N ILE A 370 -18.91 -19.31 2.56
CA ILE A 370 -19.44 -19.99 3.76
C ILE A 370 -20.91 -19.62 3.99
N GLY A 371 -21.31 -18.37 3.73
CA GLY A 371 -22.71 -17.96 3.81
C GLY A 371 -23.60 -18.74 2.85
N ALA A 372 -23.16 -18.89 1.59
CA ALA A 372 -23.86 -19.70 0.59
C ALA A 372 -23.92 -21.18 0.99
N ALA A 373 -22.81 -21.76 1.46
CA ALA A 373 -22.78 -23.16 1.89
C ALA A 373 -23.72 -23.43 3.07
N ILE A 374 -23.82 -22.51 4.04
CA ILE A 374 -24.77 -22.61 5.16
C ILE A 374 -26.22 -22.50 4.64
N MET A 375 -26.50 -21.54 3.76
CA MET A 375 -27.84 -21.35 3.18
C MET A 375 -28.31 -22.55 2.35
N ASN A 376 -27.39 -23.16 1.60
CA ASN A 376 -27.64 -24.35 0.79
C ASN A 376 -27.65 -25.65 1.61
N GLN A 377 -27.44 -25.58 2.93
CA GLN A 377 -27.34 -26.73 3.83
C GLN A 377 -26.21 -27.70 3.45
N GLU A 378 -25.15 -27.21 2.79
CA GLU A 378 -23.94 -27.98 2.48
C GLU A 378 -23.09 -28.26 3.73
N LEU A 379 -23.25 -27.44 4.77
CA LEU A 379 -22.62 -27.61 6.09
C LEU A 379 -23.47 -26.98 7.19
N LEU A 380 -23.28 -27.41 8.43
CA LEU A 380 -23.96 -26.88 9.61
C LEU A 380 -23.08 -25.88 10.35
N ALA A 381 -23.64 -24.75 10.79
CA ALA A 381 -22.91 -23.72 11.54
C ALA A 381 -23.52 -23.49 12.92
N TYR A 382 -22.67 -23.55 13.96
CA TYR A 382 -23.01 -23.21 15.33
C TYR A 382 -22.34 -21.88 15.70
N THR A 383 -23.08 -20.78 15.61
CA THR A 383 -22.59 -19.43 15.89
C THR A 383 -23.64 -18.57 16.61
N PRO A 384 -23.29 -17.85 17.69
CA PRO A 384 -22.04 -17.96 18.46
C PRO A 384 -22.02 -19.27 19.28
N SER A 385 -20.89 -19.98 19.27
CA SER A 385 -20.65 -21.13 20.14
C SER A 385 -19.20 -21.27 20.59
N GLU A 386 -18.96 -21.84 21.78
CA GLU A 386 -17.63 -22.16 22.30
C GLU A 386 -17.54 -23.64 22.67
N VAL A 387 -16.39 -24.27 22.42
CA VAL A 387 -16.15 -25.65 22.83
C VAL A 387 -15.91 -25.70 24.33
N VAL A 388 -16.67 -26.51 25.05
CA VAL A 388 -16.52 -26.70 26.51
C VAL A 388 -15.66 -27.92 26.81
N ARG A 389 -15.89 -29.02 26.10
CA ARG A 389 -15.12 -30.27 26.18
C ARG A 389 -15.30 -31.11 24.92
N VAL A 390 -14.33 -31.97 24.65
CA VAL A 390 -14.35 -32.95 23.56
C VAL A 390 -14.50 -34.34 24.16
N GLU A 391 -15.50 -35.08 23.72
CA GLU A 391 -15.73 -36.47 24.12
C GLU A 391 -15.40 -37.40 22.92
N PRO A 392 -15.26 -38.72 23.14
CA PRO A 392 -14.89 -39.66 22.07
C PRO A 392 -15.82 -39.63 20.86
N ASP A 393 -17.13 -39.46 21.06
CA ASP A 393 -18.19 -39.54 20.04
C ASP A 393 -18.91 -38.20 19.77
N HIS A 394 -18.68 -37.17 20.59
CA HIS A 394 -19.31 -35.87 20.44
C HIS A 394 -18.45 -34.72 20.98
N VAL A 395 -18.83 -33.48 20.67
CA VAL A 395 -18.24 -32.26 21.24
C VAL A 395 -19.35 -31.51 21.94
N VAL A 396 -19.08 -31.04 23.16
CA VAL A 396 -20.02 -30.22 23.90
C VAL A 396 -19.74 -28.76 23.62
N LEU A 397 -20.71 -28.08 23.04
CA LEU A 397 -20.67 -26.66 22.74
C LEU A 397 -21.51 -25.88 23.75
N GLN A 398 -20.98 -24.78 24.26
CA GLN A 398 -21.78 -23.74 24.89
C GLN A 398 -22.43 -22.90 23.78
N THR A 399 -23.74 -22.99 23.63
CA THR A 399 -24.53 -22.18 22.70
C THR A 399 -25.40 -21.18 23.47
N GLN A 400 -26.20 -20.40 22.75
CA GLN A 400 -27.22 -19.55 23.37
C GLN A 400 -28.34 -20.32 24.08
N ARG A 401 -28.50 -21.62 23.77
CA ARG A 401 -29.54 -22.49 24.37
C ARG A 401 -29.03 -23.28 25.58
N GLY A 402 -27.74 -23.17 25.90
CA GLY A 402 -27.08 -23.95 26.95
C GLY A 402 -25.96 -24.82 26.40
N GLU A 403 -25.55 -25.83 27.15
CA GLU A 403 -24.62 -26.86 26.65
C GLU A 403 -25.36 -27.83 25.72
N GLU A 404 -24.85 -27.99 24.49
CA GLU A 404 -25.37 -28.92 23.50
C GLU A 404 -24.29 -29.94 23.11
N ALA A 405 -24.62 -31.22 23.16
CA ALA A 405 -23.76 -32.31 22.70
C ALA A 405 -23.95 -32.53 21.19
N ILE A 406 -22.91 -32.24 20.42
CA ILE A 406 -22.93 -32.33 18.95
C ILE A 406 -22.11 -33.55 18.52
N PRO A 407 -22.76 -34.61 17.98
CA PRO A 407 -22.03 -35.80 17.52
C PRO A 407 -21.02 -35.43 16.44
N ASN A 408 -19.84 -36.03 16.47
CA ASN A 408 -18.80 -35.89 15.45
C ASN A 408 -17.74 -36.97 15.62
N ASP A 409 -17.09 -37.34 14.52
CA ASP A 409 -16.01 -38.32 14.50
C ASP A 409 -14.64 -37.65 14.65
N TYR A 410 -14.46 -36.43 14.10
CA TYR A 410 -13.21 -35.68 14.16
C TYR A 410 -13.41 -34.20 14.44
N VAL A 411 -12.39 -33.58 15.04
CA VAL A 411 -12.33 -32.15 15.33
C VAL A 411 -11.09 -31.53 14.69
N ILE A 412 -11.27 -30.51 13.85
CA ILE A 412 -10.17 -29.72 13.26
C ILE A 412 -10.15 -28.32 13.87
N VAL A 413 -9.15 -28.05 14.69
CA VAL A 413 -8.98 -26.79 15.40
C VAL A 413 -8.21 -25.78 14.55
N CYS A 414 -8.92 -24.78 14.05
CA CYS A 414 -8.38 -23.68 13.26
C CYS A 414 -8.41 -22.34 14.04
N ALA A 415 -7.92 -22.36 15.29
CA ALA A 415 -7.96 -21.21 16.22
C ALA A 415 -6.87 -20.14 15.96
N GLY A 416 -5.92 -20.41 15.07
CA GLY A 416 -4.75 -19.56 14.79
C GLY A 416 -3.47 -20.12 15.42
N GLY A 417 -2.36 -19.37 15.33
CA GLY A 417 -1.10 -19.71 15.99
C GLY A 417 -0.81 -18.78 17.16
N GLU A 418 0.01 -19.24 18.10
CA GLU A 418 0.56 -18.41 19.17
C GLU A 418 1.95 -17.91 18.80
N LEU A 419 2.21 -16.63 19.11
CA LEU A 419 3.57 -16.11 19.07
C LEU A 419 4.41 -16.87 20.11
N PRO A 420 5.65 -17.28 19.79
CA PRO A 420 6.50 -18.05 20.70
C PRO A 420 7.12 -17.15 21.79
N VAL A 421 6.30 -16.35 22.48
CA VAL A 421 6.74 -15.34 23.48
C VAL A 421 7.54 -16.00 24.59
N GLY A 422 7.09 -17.15 25.12
CA GLY A 422 7.83 -17.88 26.15
C GLY A 422 9.22 -18.33 25.70
N PHE A 423 9.35 -18.80 24.45
CA PHE A 423 10.63 -19.19 23.87
C PHE A 423 11.56 -17.98 23.68
N LEU A 424 11.04 -16.86 23.18
CA LEU A 424 11.82 -15.63 23.01
C LEU A 424 12.28 -15.06 24.35
N SER A 425 11.40 -15.02 25.36
CA SER A 425 11.75 -14.58 26.71
C SER A 425 12.81 -15.47 27.35
N ARG A 426 12.68 -16.81 27.27
CA ARG A 426 13.72 -17.75 27.74
C ARG A 426 15.05 -17.56 27.00
N SER A 427 14.97 -17.19 25.72
CA SER A 427 16.13 -16.85 24.89
C SER A 427 16.62 -15.41 25.11
N ARG A 428 16.14 -14.69 26.13
CA ARG A 428 16.55 -13.31 26.48
C ARG A 428 16.39 -12.31 25.33
N ILE A 429 15.35 -12.47 24.52
CA ILE A 429 15.01 -11.55 23.42
C ILE A 429 13.85 -10.66 23.88
N SER A 430 14.04 -9.35 23.81
CA SER A 430 13.01 -8.36 24.14
C SER A 430 11.93 -8.27 23.06
N MET A 431 10.71 -7.99 23.51
CA MET A 431 9.55 -7.74 22.68
C MET A 431 9.15 -6.28 22.82
N ARG A 432 8.82 -5.63 21.70
CA ARG A 432 8.28 -4.27 21.65
C ARG A 432 6.91 -4.26 21.01
N ARG A 433 6.01 -3.46 21.57
CA ARG A 433 4.70 -3.17 21.01
C ARG A 433 4.80 -2.05 19.98
N HIS A 434 4.33 -2.30 18.77
CA HIS A 434 4.25 -1.31 17.69
C HIS A 434 2.81 -0.85 17.47
N GLU A 435 2.58 0.46 17.42
CA GLU A 435 1.25 1.08 17.35
C GLU A 435 1.11 2.05 16.17
N GLY A 436 1.56 1.62 14.98
CA GLY A 436 1.52 2.44 13.75
C GLY A 436 2.84 3.12 13.40
N GLU A 437 3.95 2.69 14.02
CA GLU A 437 5.30 3.11 13.65
C GLU A 437 5.65 2.60 12.25
N GLU A 438 6.35 3.44 11.46
CA GLU A 438 6.81 3.06 10.11
C GLU A 438 7.63 1.78 10.21
N ALA A 439 7.20 0.75 9.47
CA ALA A 439 7.91 -0.50 9.42
C ALA A 439 9.30 -0.20 8.84
N GLN A 440 10.36 -0.49 9.60
CA GLN A 440 11.70 -0.48 9.05
C GLN A 440 11.82 -1.66 8.07
N LEU A 441 11.38 -1.42 6.84
CA LEU A 441 11.64 -2.31 5.72
C LEU A 441 13.11 -2.11 5.35
N SER A 442 14.04 -2.79 6.03
CA SER A 442 15.44 -2.76 5.58
C SER A 442 15.52 -3.33 4.15
N PRO A 443 16.31 -2.68 3.28
CA PRO A 443 17.49 -3.41 2.81
C PRO A 443 18.78 -2.67 3.18
N ALA A 444 19.67 -3.40 3.85
CA ALA A 444 21.13 -3.32 3.76
C ALA A 444 21.74 -2.01 3.24
N ALA A 445 22.07 -1.11 4.17
CA ALA A 445 23.21 -0.18 4.18
C ALA A 445 22.86 0.98 5.13
N LYS A 446 23.88 1.48 5.86
CA LYS A 446 23.75 2.51 6.90
C LYS A 446 22.69 3.57 6.56
N PRO A 447 21.58 3.66 7.31
CA PRO A 447 20.58 4.68 7.05
C PRO A 447 21.14 6.08 7.36
N ARG A 448 20.87 7.06 6.50
CA ARG A 448 21.12 8.49 6.78
C ARG A 448 19.80 9.20 7.07
N LEU A 449 19.82 10.05 8.08
CA LEU A 449 18.73 10.95 8.43
C LEU A 449 18.68 12.12 7.44
N VAL A 450 17.63 12.19 6.63
CA VAL A 450 17.33 13.36 5.80
C VAL A 450 15.92 13.82 6.13
N GLY A 451 15.79 15.01 6.73
CA GLY A 451 14.49 15.58 7.08
C GLY A 451 13.67 14.74 8.07
N GLY A 452 14.33 14.02 8.99
CA GLY A 452 13.65 13.21 10.02
C GLY A 452 13.12 11.85 9.56
N ARG A 453 13.49 11.37 8.37
CA ARG A 453 13.11 10.05 7.84
C ARG A 453 14.36 9.19 7.56
N PHE A 454 14.28 7.91 7.90
CA PHE A 454 15.25 6.90 7.47
C PHE A 454 14.89 6.42 6.06
N ILE A 455 15.83 6.50 5.13
CA ILE A 455 15.68 6.07 3.73
C ILE A 455 16.76 5.02 3.45
N THR A 456 16.41 3.93 2.77
CA THR A 456 17.35 2.84 2.45
C THR A 456 18.26 3.21 1.27
N ALA A 457 19.44 2.60 1.14
CA ALA A 457 20.34 2.87 0.01
C ALA A 457 19.72 2.48 -1.34
N SER A 458 18.91 1.42 -1.41
CA SER A 458 18.21 1.04 -2.65
C SER A 458 17.09 2.01 -3.02
N GLU A 459 16.36 2.55 -2.05
CA GLU A 459 15.34 3.58 -2.30
C GLU A 459 15.97 4.93 -2.62
N GLU A 460 17.09 5.27 -1.98
CA GLU A 460 17.89 6.45 -2.30
C GLU A 460 18.51 6.33 -3.69
N GLU A 461 19.03 5.16 -4.06
CA GLU A 461 19.53 4.88 -5.40
C GLU A 461 18.41 4.98 -6.43
N GLU A 462 17.23 4.46 -6.14
CA GLU A 462 16.09 4.53 -7.06
C GLU A 462 15.53 5.96 -7.18
N ARG A 463 15.51 6.72 -6.09
CA ARG A 463 15.22 8.16 -6.10
C ARG A 463 16.30 8.96 -6.80
N ALA A 464 17.57 8.61 -6.64
CA ALA A 464 18.70 9.24 -7.32
C ALA A 464 18.65 8.93 -8.81
N LYS A 465 18.35 7.70 -9.22
CA LYS A 465 18.08 7.31 -10.61
C LYS A 465 16.92 8.11 -11.18
N THR A 466 15.83 8.25 -10.42
CA THR A 466 14.66 9.03 -10.86
C THR A 466 14.99 10.53 -10.97
N ARG A 467 15.76 11.09 -10.03
CA ARG A 467 16.24 12.47 -10.08
C ARG A 467 17.23 12.71 -11.23
N ARG A 468 18.18 11.79 -11.44
CA ARG A 468 19.10 11.80 -12.58
C ARG A 468 18.35 11.73 -13.90
N LEU A 469 17.33 10.87 -14.00
CA LEU A 469 16.44 10.80 -15.15
C LEU A 469 15.71 12.13 -15.36
N SER A 470 15.15 12.74 -14.31
CA SER A 470 14.49 14.05 -14.43
C SER A 470 15.45 15.13 -14.96
N TRP A 471 16.68 15.18 -14.43
CA TRP A 471 17.70 16.12 -14.91
C TRP A 471 18.16 15.83 -16.34
N ALA A 472 18.35 14.56 -16.69
CA ALA A 472 18.71 14.14 -18.04
C ALA A 472 17.62 14.50 -19.06
N LEU A 473 16.35 14.24 -18.73
CA LEU A 473 15.20 14.63 -19.55
C LEU A 473 15.11 16.15 -19.67
N PHE A 474 15.28 16.89 -18.57
CA PHE A 474 15.29 18.35 -18.60
C PHE A 474 16.41 18.89 -19.50
N ALA A 475 17.64 18.38 -19.35
CA ALA A 475 18.76 18.75 -20.20
C ALA A 475 18.49 18.41 -21.69
N LEU A 476 17.94 17.23 -21.97
CA LEU A 476 17.53 16.84 -23.32
C LEU A 476 16.49 17.82 -23.90
N GLY A 477 15.50 18.22 -23.11
CA GLY A 477 14.50 19.20 -23.51
C GLY A 477 15.12 20.55 -23.83
N VAL A 478 16.01 21.06 -22.96
CA VAL A 478 16.74 22.32 -23.19
C VAL A 478 17.60 22.25 -24.45
N VAL A 479 18.37 21.18 -24.63
CA VAL A 479 19.21 20.98 -25.82
C VAL A 479 18.36 20.91 -27.10
N THR A 480 17.22 20.20 -27.06
CA THR A 480 16.30 20.10 -28.20
C THR A 480 15.76 21.47 -28.60
N VAL A 481 15.27 22.25 -27.63
CA VAL A 481 14.75 23.61 -27.87
C VAL A 481 15.86 24.55 -28.35
N ALA A 482 17.05 24.49 -27.74
CA ALA A 482 18.19 25.29 -28.16
C ALA A 482 18.66 24.95 -29.58
N ALA A 483 18.70 23.67 -29.95
CA ALA A 483 19.07 23.23 -31.29
C ALA A 483 18.08 23.73 -32.35
N LEU A 484 16.78 23.66 -32.07
CA LEU A 484 15.75 24.23 -32.95
C LEU A 484 15.87 25.75 -33.07
N ALA A 485 16.11 26.45 -31.95
CA ALA A 485 16.29 27.88 -31.92
C ALA A 485 17.52 28.33 -32.73
N VAL A 486 18.67 27.68 -32.54
CA VAL A 486 19.92 28.00 -33.25
C VAL A 486 19.78 27.70 -34.74
N LYS A 487 19.28 26.52 -35.11
CA LYS A 487 19.21 26.11 -36.51
C LYS A 487 18.17 26.92 -37.31
N GLY A 488 17.11 27.40 -36.67
CA GLY A 488 16.08 28.23 -37.28
C GLY A 488 16.20 29.73 -36.97
N TRP A 489 17.28 30.18 -36.32
CA TRP A 489 17.39 31.55 -35.77
C TRP A 489 17.14 32.62 -36.84
N ASP A 490 17.85 32.51 -37.97
CA ASP A 490 17.77 33.44 -39.09
C ASP A 490 16.41 33.47 -39.77
N TYR A 491 15.56 32.47 -39.51
CA TYR A 491 14.18 32.43 -40.00
C TYR A 491 13.18 32.94 -38.95
N TYR A 492 13.27 32.48 -37.70
CA TYR A 492 12.28 32.80 -36.66
C TYR A 492 12.38 34.24 -36.13
N VAL A 493 13.55 34.90 -36.22
CA VAL A 493 13.72 36.29 -35.78
C VAL A 493 13.15 37.31 -36.78
N LEU A 494 13.01 36.92 -38.05
CA LEU A 494 12.42 37.77 -39.08
C LEU A 494 10.93 38.04 -38.80
N SER A 495 10.46 39.23 -39.21
CA SER A 495 9.03 39.55 -39.24
C SER A 495 8.29 38.61 -40.18
N GLU A 496 6.98 38.45 -39.98
CA GLU A 496 6.17 37.53 -40.80
C GLU A 496 6.27 37.83 -42.30
N GLU A 497 6.34 39.11 -42.68
CA GLU A 497 6.53 39.56 -44.05
C GLU A 497 7.92 39.19 -44.58
N ALA A 498 8.98 39.51 -43.82
CA ALA A 498 10.37 39.23 -44.24
C ALA A 498 10.69 37.73 -44.32
N ARG A 499 9.90 36.87 -43.66
CA ARG A 499 10.06 35.41 -43.77
C ARG A 499 9.71 34.88 -45.15
N TRP A 500 8.83 35.52 -45.93
CA TRP A 500 8.48 35.06 -47.27
C TRP A 500 9.66 35.16 -48.24
N ASP A 501 10.50 36.17 -48.07
CA ASP A 501 11.69 36.41 -48.89
C ASP A 501 12.92 35.63 -48.40
N SER A 502 12.81 34.93 -47.26
CA SER A 502 13.90 34.14 -46.71
C SER A 502 14.14 32.87 -47.55
N PRO A 503 15.41 32.53 -47.89
CA PRO A 503 15.72 31.27 -48.55
C PRO A 503 15.38 30.04 -47.69
N MET A 504 15.13 30.23 -46.39
CA MET A 504 14.72 29.18 -45.46
C MET A 504 13.21 28.95 -45.45
N HIS A 505 12.40 29.80 -46.09
CA HIS A 505 10.94 29.77 -46.01
C HIS A 505 10.33 28.44 -46.42
N ASP A 506 10.74 27.91 -47.57
CA ASP A 506 10.16 26.69 -48.14
C ASP A 506 10.39 25.47 -47.25
N ALA A 507 11.50 25.43 -46.51
CA ALA A 507 11.81 24.35 -45.60
C ALA A 507 11.20 24.55 -44.20
N TRP A 508 11.22 25.78 -43.67
CA TRP A 508 10.95 26.05 -42.25
C TRP A 508 9.54 26.56 -41.94
N ARG A 509 8.75 26.94 -42.96
CA ARG A 509 7.32 27.18 -42.76
C ARG A 509 6.61 25.91 -42.27
N PRO A 510 5.42 26.02 -41.62
CA PRO A 510 4.74 24.85 -41.05
C PRO A 510 4.46 23.71 -42.04
N ALA A 511 4.25 24.05 -43.31
CA ALA A 511 4.03 23.12 -44.41
C ALA A 511 5.31 22.67 -45.15
N GLY A 512 6.46 23.28 -44.83
CA GLY A 512 7.76 22.92 -45.40
C GLY A 512 8.32 21.64 -44.81
N ASP A 513 9.32 21.03 -45.45
CA ASP A 513 9.81 19.70 -45.07
C ASP A 513 10.33 19.65 -43.62
N VAL A 514 11.06 20.69 -43.19
CA VAL A 514 11.59 20.79 -41.82
C VAL A 514 10.46 21.12 -40.84
N GLY A 515 9.63 22.12 -41.15
CA GLY A 515 8.52 22.53 -40.29
C GLY A 515 7.51 21.40 -40.07
N HIS A 516 7.09 20.72 -41.13
CA HIS A 516 6.18 19.58 -41.08
C HIS A 516 6.81 18.38 -40.34
N GLY A 517 8.09 18.09 -40.60
CA GLY A 517 8.84 17.05 -39.88
C GLY A 517 8.89 17.29 -38.37
N ILE A 518 9.10 18.53 -37.92
CA ILE A 518 9.01 18.90 -36.49
C ILE A 518 7.60 18.60 -35.96
N GLY A 519 6.55 18.91 -36.72
CA GLY A 519 5.15 18.63 -36.36
C GLY A 519 4.84 17.15 -36.17
N VAL A 520 5.35 16.28 -37.06
CA VAL A 520 5.22 14.81 -36.95
C VAL A 520 5.91 14.31 -35.69
N VAL A 521 7.18 14.68 -35.48
CA VAL A 521 7.94 14.26 -34.29
C VAL A 521 7.27 14.77 -33.01
N ALA A 522 6.83 16.03 -32.98
CA ALA A 522 6.13 16.61 -31.85
C ALA A 522 4.82 15.87 -31.55
N SER A 523 4.08 15.47 -32.58
CA SER A 523 2.83 14.71 -32.43
C SER A 523 3.10 13.31 -31.86
N MET A 524 4.15 12.62 -32.33
CA MET A 524 4.56 11.33 -31.77
C MET A 524 5.00 11.45 -30.31
N VAL A 525 5.81 12.46 -29.99
CA VAL A 525 6.24 12.77 -28.62
C VAL A 525 5.01 13.05 -27.75
N MET A 526 4.07 13.88 -28.21
CA MET A 526 2.84 14.18 -27.47
C MET A 526 1.94 12.96 -27.27
N LEU A 527 1.81 12.08 -28.27
CA LEU A 527 1.06 10.82 -28.13
C LEU A 527 1.70 9.85 -27.12
N SER A 528 3.03 9.89 -26.95
CA SER A 528 3.71 9.10 -25.92
C SER A 528 3.27 9.47 -24.48
N ASN A 529 2.64 10.63 -24.30
CA ASN A 529 2.08 11.06 -23.02
C ASN A 529 0.98 10.10 -22.51
N PHE A 530 0.34 9.34 -23.40
CA PHE A 530 -0.67 8.32 -23.08
C PHE A 530 -0.08 6.99 -22.58
N LEU A 531 1.24 6.80 -22.66
CA LEU A 531 1.88 5.59 -22.15
C LEU A 531 1.72 5.44 -20.63
N TYR A 532 1.75 6.54 -19.87
CA TYR A 532 1.51 6.52 -18.42
C TYR A 532 0.11 5.99 -18.04
N PRO A 533 -1.01 6.56 -18.54
CA PRO A 533 -2.33 6.02 -18.27
C PRO A 533 -2.53 4.61 -18.85
N MET A 534 -1.86 4.27 -19.95
CA MET A 534 -1.90 2.93 -20.54
C MET A 534 -1.21 1.89 -19.63
N ARG A 535 -0.03 2.19 -19.08
CA ARG A 535 0.67 1.36 -18.09
C ARG A 535 -0.19 1.07 -16.85
N LYS A 536 -1.05 2.01 -16.45
CA LYS A 536 -1.95 1.80 -15.31
C LYS A 536 -3.05 0.76 -15.58
N ARG A 537 -3.45 0.60 -16.84
CA ARG A 537 -4.56 -0.26 -17.24
C ARG A 537 -4.09 -1.62 -17.78
N LEU A 538 -3.06 -1.64 -18.61
CA LEU A 538 -2.62 -2.84 -19.31
C LEU A 538 -1.65 -3.65 -18.43
N GLY A 539 -2.00 -4.92 -18.18
CA GLY A 539 -1.24 -5.81 -17.30
C GLY A 539 0.18 -6.12 -17.77
N PHE A 540 0.41 -6.21 -19.10
CA PHE A 540 1.72 -6.55 -19.67
C PHE A 540 2.76 -5.42 -19.57
N LEU A 541 2.33 -4.17 -19.36
CA LEU A 541 3.22 -3.03 -19.14
C LEU A 541 3.64 -2.90 -17.67
N LYS A 542 3.05 -3.69 -16.76
CA LYS A 542 3.41 -3.70 -15.34
C LYS A 542 4.78 -4.38 -15.19
N GLY A 543 5.73 -3.69 -14.57
CA GLY A 543 7.09 -4.20 -14.32
C GLY A 543 8.18 -3.63 -15.24
N ALA A 544 7.85 -2.97 -16.35
CA ALA A 544 8.84 -2.39 -17.26
C ALA A 544 9.68 -1.25 -16.62
N ALA A 545 9.05 -0.41 -15.79
CA ALA A 545 9.73 0.58 -14.96
C ALA A 545 8.84 1.01 -13.77
N PRO A 546 9.42 1.54 -12.67
CA PRO A 546 8.68 2.11 -11.55
C PRO A 546 7.68 3.18 -11.99
N ILE A 547 6.51 3.24 -11.35
CA ILE A 547 5.42 4.13 -11.79
C ILE A 547 5.74 5.62 -11.71
N ASN A 548 6.60 6.01 -10.78
CA ASN A 548 7.07 7.39 -10.66
C ASN A 548 7.86 7.84 -11.90
N ARG A 549 8.65 6.96 -12.53
CA ARG A 549 9.39 7.28 -13.77
C ARG A 549 8.46 7.52 -14.96
N TRP A 550 7.38 6.75 -15.07
CA TRP A 550 6.35 6.99 -16.09
C TRP A 550 5.64 8.33 -15.87
N LEU A 551 5.35 8.69 -14.61
CA LEU A 551 4.79 10.00 -14.29
C LEU A 551 5.79 11.13 -14.60
N THR A 552 7.07 10.96 -14.26
CA THR A 552 8.13 11.91 -14.63
C THR A 552 8.21 12.11 -16.14
N PHE A 553 8.19 11.02 -16.90
CA PHE A 553 8.18 11.08 -18.36
C PHE A 553 6.94 11.79 -18.92
N HIS A 554 5.74 11.48 -18.40
CA HIS A 554 4.50 12.17 -18.76
C HIS A 554 4.58 13.69 -18.52
N VAL A 555 5.10 14.11 -17.37
CA VAL A 555 5.28 15.54 -17.06
C VAL A 555 6.32 16.18 -17.98
N PHE A 556 7.43 15.50 -18.26
CA PHE A 556 8.45 15.99 -19.18
C PHE A 556 7.88 16.21 -20.59
N VAL A 557 7.20 15.22 -21.15
CA VAL A 557 6.58 15.31 -22.48
C VAL A 557 5.55 16.43 -22.52
N GLY A 558 4.70 16.53 -21.48
CA GLY A 558 3.72 17.62 -21.37
C GLY A 558 4.37 19.02 -21.36
N LEU A 559 5.54 19.18 -20.73
CA LEU A 559 6.25 20.47 -20.70
C LEU A 559 7.04 20.76 -21.97
N LEU A 560 7.61 19.75 -22.61
CA LEU A 560 8.40 19.91 -23.84
C LEU A 560 7.51 20.17 -25.06
N SER A 561 6.36 19.50 -25.14
CA SER A 561 5.51 19.52 -26.35
C SER A 561 5.09 20.93 -26.79
N PRO A 562 4.63 21.85 -25.91
CA PRO A 562 4.30 23.21 -26.33
C PRO A 562 5.47 23.96 -26.96
N ALA A 563 6.68 23.80 -26.43
CA ALA A 563 7.86 24.47 -26.96
C ALA A 563 8.19 23.96 -28.37
N VAL A 564 8.22 22.65 -28.59
CA VAL A 564 8.52 22.06 -29.91
C VAL A 564 7.41 22.36 -30.92
N ILE A 565 6.15 22.31 -30.51
CA ILE A 565 5.00 22.61 -31.39
C ILE A 565 5.01 24.09 -31.83
N ALA A 566 5.49 25.01 -30.98
CA ALA A 566 5.63 26.41 -31.37
C ALA A 566 6.62 26.59 -32.55
N PHE A 567 7.71 25.82 -32.58
CA PHE A 567 8.65 25.79 -33.72
C PHE A 567 8.00 25.22 -34.99
N HIS A 568 7.19 24.17 -34.88
CA HIS A 568 6.39 23.65 -36.01
C HIS A 568 5.44 24.72 -36.56
N ALA A 569 4.76 25.46 -35.69
CA ALA A 569 3.88 26.55 -36.06
C ALA A 569 4.64 27.81 -36.53
N ALA A 570 5.97 27.79 -36.54
CA ALA A 570 6.82 28.96 -36.76
C ALA A 570 6.44 30.17 -35.90
N PHE A 571 5.90 29.94 -34.70
CA PHE A 571 5.34 30.98 -33.81
C PHE A 571 4.21 31.80 -34.43
N GLN A 572 3.51 31.26 -35.43
CA GLN A 572 2.41 31.91 -36.14
C GLN A 572 1.05 31.33 -35.74
N SER A 573 0.00 32.13 -35.90
CA SER A 573 -1.39 31.76 -35.58
C SER A 573 -2.31 31.96 -36.79
N ASN A 574 -2.02 31.27 -37.89
CA ASN A 574 -2.65 31.54 -39.19
C ASN A 574 -3.96 30.79 -39.42
N ASN A 575 -4.28 29.79 -38.58
CA ASN A 575 -5.48 28.97 -38.72
C ASN A 575 -6.14 28.76 -37.34
N LEU A 576 -7.45 28.97 -37.28
CA LEU A 576 -8.27 28.77 -36.08
C LEU A 576 -8.09 27.37 -35.47
N ILE A 577 -7.98 26.32 -36.29
CA ILE A 577 -7.78 24.94 -35.83
C ILE A 577 -6.39 24.76 -35.20
N ALA A 578 -5.34 25.28 -35.84
CA ALA A 578 -3.97 25.17 -35.33
C ALA A 578 -3.80 25.98 -34.03
N THR A 579 -4.30 27.22 -34.02
CA THR A 579 -4.31 28.10 -32.85
C THR A 579 -5.11 27.46 -31.71
N GLY A 580 -6.31 26.92 -31.99
CA GLY A 580 -7.12 26.21 -31.01
C GLY A 580 -6.44 24.97 -30.45
N THR A 581 -5.73 24.21 -31.28
CA THR A 581 -4.94 23.04 -30.86
C THR A 581 -3.83 23.47 -29.88
N PHE A 582 -3.06 24.51 -30.22
CA PHE A 582 -1.98 25.02 -29.37
C PHE A 582 -2.49 25.54 -28.02
N PHE A 583 -3.54 26.36 -28.01
CA PHE A 583 -4.11 26.86 -26.76
C PHE A 583 -4.75 25.76 -25.91
N SER A 584 -5.42 24.78 -26.54
CA SER A 584 -5.95 23.64 -25.80
C SER A 584 -4.84 22.81 -25.15
N LEU A 585 -3.68 22.66 -25.81
CA LEU A 585 -2.49 22.07 -25.24
C LEU A 585 -1.98 22.88 -24.03
N LEU A 586 -1.83 24.20 -24.14
CA LEU A 586 -1.40 25.05 -23.02
C LEU A 586 -2.36 24.95 -21.83
N VAL A 587 -3.67 24.87 -22.06
CA VAL A 587 -4.67 24.65 -21.01
C VAL A 587 -4.50 23.27 -20.36
N VAL A 588 -4.27 22.21 -21.14
CA VAL A 588 -4.00 20.87 -20.59
C VAL A 588 -2.72 20.85 -19.75
N VAL A 589 -1.64 21.47 -20.23
CA VAL A 589 -0.35 21.54 -19.50
C VAL A 589 -0.50 22.38 -18.22
N GLY A 590 -1.14 23.56 -18.33
CA GLY A 590 -1.42 24.43 -17.20
C GLY A 590 -2.28 23.73 -16.15
N THR A 591 -3.29 22.97 -16.58
CA THR A 591 -4.10 22.19 -15.64
C THR A 591 -3.30 21.08 -14.95
N GLY A 592 -2.37 20.43 -15.65
CA GLY A 592 -1.44 19.47 -15.05
C GLY A 592 -0.53 20.09 -13.98
N LEU A 593 0.04 21.27 -14.28
CA LEU A 593 0.92 22.03 -13.37
C LEU A 593 0.18 22.52 -12.12
N VAL A 594 -0.97 23.17 -12.30
CA VAL A 594 -1.80 23.66 -11.19
C VAL A 594 -2.26 22.51 -10.32
N GLY A 595 -2.66 21.38 -10.92
CA GLY A 595 -2.97 20.16 -10.19
C GLY A 595 -1.83 19.79 -9.25
N ARG A 596 -0.59 19.72 -9.76
CA ARG A 596 0.62 19.41 -8.99
C ARG A 596 0.97 20.46 -7.91
N PHE A 597 0.77 21.75 -8.20
CA PHE A 597 1.05 22.86 -7.28
C PHE A 597 0.07 22.90 -6.10
N VAL A 598 -1.23 22.71 -6.36
CA VAL A 598 -2.27 22.74 -5.31
C VAL A 598 -2.06 21.62 -4.28
N TYR A 599 -1.49 20.47 -4.66
CA TYR A 599 -1.05 19.44 -3.70
C TYR A 599 0.04 19.93 -2.72
N GLY A 600 0.85 20.93 -3.10
CA GLY A 600 1.87 21.49 -2.23
C GLY A 600 1.33 22.37 -1.10
N LEU A 601 0.06 22.80 -1.18
CA LEU A 601 -0.56 23.75 -0.25
C LEU A 601 -1.26 23.08 0.95
N VAL A 602 -1.20 21.76 1.07
CA VAL A 602 -1.91 21.03 2.13
C VAL A 602 -1.17 21.15 3.47
N PRO A 603 -1.85 21.50 4.60
CA PRO A 603 -1.19 21.82 5.88
C PRO A 603 -0.43 20.65 6.53
N ARG A 604 0.79 20.92 7.04
CA ARG A 604 1.66 19.95 7.76
C ARG A 604 1.90 20.38 9.21
N ALA A 605 2.04 19.41 10.13
CA ALA A 605 2.48 19.63 11.53
C ALA A 605 3.74 18.78 11.80
N ASP A 606 4.81 19.38 12.34
CA ASP A 606 6.11 18.72 12.61
C ASP A 606 6.69 17.94 11.42
N GLY A 607 6.52 18.47 10.19
CA GLY A 607 6.93 17.79 8.96
C GLY A 607 6.11 16.54 8.62
N ARG A 608 5.09 16.22 9.43
CA ARG A 608 4.13 15.14 9.21
C ARG A 608 2.79 15.69 8.74
N VAL A 609 2.18 14.91 7.88
CA VAL A 609 0.84 15.14 7.36
C VAL A 609 -0.16 14.72 8.42
N VAL A 610 -1.06 15.62 8.81
CA VAL A 610 -2.11 15.31 9.78
C VAL A 610 -3.29 14.70 9.04
N ALA A 611 -3.63 13.45 9.35
CA ALA A 611 -4.83 12.80 8.85
C ALA A 611 -6.07 13.56 9.34
N ARG A 612 -7.13 13.60 8.53
CA ARG A 612 -8.38 14.29 8.90
C ARG A 612 -8.93 13.77 10.23
N GLU A 613 -8.86 12.48 10.44
CA GLU A 613 -9.33 11.81 11.66
C GLU A 613 -8.55 12.28 12.89
N VAL A 614 -7.26 12.58 12.74
CA VAL A 614 -6.43 13.14 13.81
C VAL A 614 -6.82 14.59 14.11
N LEU A 615 -7.12 15.39 13.07
CA LEU A 615 -7.62 16.76 13.25
C LEU A 615 -9.02 16.77 13.90
N GLU A 616 -9.89 15.83 13.54
CA GLU A 616 -11.22 15.68 14.15
C GLU A 616 -11.13 15.24 15.61
N GLU A 617 -10.22 14.32 15.92
CA GLU A 617 -9.98 13.88 17.28
C GLU A 617 -9.42 15.01 18.15
N GLU A 618 -8.46 15.78 17.63
CA GLU A 618 -7.93 16.95 18.33
C GLU A 618 -9.00 18.03 18.53
N MET A 619 -9.88 18.22 17.54
CA MET A 619 -11.04 19.10 17.66
C MET A 619 -11.96 18.66 18.80
N ARG A 620 -12.32 17.37 18.86
CA ARG A 620 -13.14 16.82 19.95
C ARG A 620 -12.51 17.04 21.31
N ARG A 621 -11.20 16.78 21.44
CA ARG A 621 -10.44 17.03 22.67
C ARG A 621 -10.49 18.50 23.09
N LEU A 622 -10.31 19.42 22.15
CA LEU A 622 -10.38 20.85 22.44
C LEU A 622 -11.80 21.32 22.76
N LEU A 623 -12.83 20.74 22.15
CA LEU A 623 -14.24 21.03 22.45
C LEU A 623 -14.59 20.58 23.88
N ASP A 624 -14.17 19.39 24.29
CA ASP A 624 -14.33 18.88 25.66
C ASP A 624 -13.61 19.79 26.68
N ARG A 625 -12.36 20.17 26.35
CA ARG A 625 -11.59 21.14 27.12
C ARG A 625 -12.21 22.53 27.17
N ALA A 626 -12.95 22.92 26.14
CA ALA A 626 -13.69 24.19 26.14
C ALA A 626 -14.92 24.10 27.04
N GLY A 627 -15.64 22.98 27.03
CA GLY A 627 -16.81 22.72 27.88
C GLY A 627 -16.51 22.88 29.37
N THR A 628 -15.41 22.30 29.85
CA THR A 628 -14.98 22.43 31.26
C THR A 628 -14.67 23.88 31.66
N ARG A 629 -14.18 24.71 30.72
CA ARG A 629 -13.85 26.13 30.96
C ARG A 629 -15.03 27.07 30.81
N ILE A 630 -16.01 26.71 29.98
CA ILE A 630 -17.29 27.42 29.86
C ILE A 630 -18.02 27.43 31.20
N LEU A 631 -17.99 26.31 31.95
CA LEU A 631 -18.63 26.18 33.26
C LEU A 631 -18.05 27.14 34.32
N ARG A 632 -16.82 27.64 34.14
CA ARG A 632 -16.18 28.62 35.03
C ARG A 632 -16.56 30.08 34.71
N SER A 633 -17.33 30.31 33.65
CA SER A 633 -17.78 31.65 33.29
C SER A 633 -19.02 32.07 34.07
N MET A 634 -19.28 33.38 34.12
CA MET A 634 -20.49 33.96 34.71
C MET A 634 -21.75 33.72 33.86
N ASN A 635 -21.61 33.28 32.60
CA ASN A 635 -22.73 32.95 31.72
C ASN A 635 -22.37 31.82 30.73
N PRO A 636 -22.43 30.55 31.18
CA PRO A 636 -22.08 29.39 30.37
C PRO A 636 -22.86 29.29 29.06
N SER A 637 -24.17 29.54 29.08
CA SER A 637 -25.05 29.41 27.91
C SER A 637 -24.68 30.33 26.73
N ALA A 638 -24.11 31.50 27.02
CA ALA A 638 -23.66 32.44 25.99
C ALA A 638 -22.38 31.94 25.29
N LEU A 639 -21.50 31.25 26.02
CA LEU A 639 -20.25 30.71 25.50
C LEU A 639 -20.44 29.37 24.79
N GLU A 640 -21.36 28.51 25.24
CA GLU A 640 -21.71 27.26 24.53
C GLU A 640 -22.14 27.52 23.09
N ARG A 641 -23.04 28.49 22.87
CA ARG A 641 -23.44 28.90 21.50
C ARG A 641 -22.26 29.37 20.65
N SER A 642 -21.29 30.01 21.29
CA SER A 642 -20.10 30.52 20.61
C SER A 642 -19.13 29.42 20.23
N VAL A 643 -18.98 28.39 21.07
CA VAL A 643 -18.15 27.21 20.80
C VAL A 643 -18.81 26.28 19.78
N HIS A 644 -20.13 26.07 19.85
CA HIS A 644 -20.86 25.34 18.80
C HIS A 644 -20.75 26.04 17.43
N ALA A 645 -20.61 27.36 17.37
CA ALA A 645 -20.34 28.06 16.10
C ALA A 645 -18.92 27.80 15.55
N LEU A 646 -17.99 27.33 16.38
CA LEU A 646 -16.63 26.92 16.00
C LEU A 646 -16.56 25.45 15.57
N GLU A 647 -17.64 24.67 15.71
CA GLU A 647 -17.71 23.35 15.06
C GLU A 647 -17.67 23.52 13.54
N PRO A 648 -16.91 22.67 12.83
CA PRO A 648 -16.85 22.71 11.38
C PRO A 648 -18.22 22.37 10.80
N ARG A 649 -18.74 23.26 9.95
CA ARG A 649 -19.92 22.96 9.14
C ARG A 649 -19.42 22.52 7.78
N PHE A 650 -19.49 21.21 7.54
CA PHE A 650 -19.17 20.62 6.24
C PHE A 650 -20.31 20.93 5.24
N ASP A 651 -20.48 22.21 4.90
CA ASP A 651 -21.41 22.64 3.86
C ASP A 651 -20.79 22.38 2.49
N HIS A 652 -21.53 21.69 1.61
CA HIS A 652 -21.12 21.34 0.25
C HIS A 652 -20.79 22.55 -0.64
N LYS A 653 -21.04 23.78 -0.20
CA LYS A 653 -20.83 25.02 -0.98
C LYS A 653 -19.47 25.71 -0.80
N SER A 654 -18.64 25.35 0.18
CA SER A 654 -17.35 26.05 0.39
C SER A 654 -16.33 25.67 -0.68
N SER A 655 -15.81 26.66 -1.42
CA SER A 655 -14.71 26.49 -2.38
C SER A 655 -13.40 26.99 -1.78
N VAL A 656 -12.25 26.54 -2.32
CA VAL A 656 -10.92 27.00 -1.86
C VAL A 656 -10.81 28.53 -1.94
N ALA A 657 -11.27 29.11 -3.05
CA ALA A 657 -11.34 30.56 -3.22
C ALA A 657 -12.27 31.23 -2.20
N GLY A 658 -13.46 30.66 -1.98
CA GLY A 658 -14.41 31.18 -0.98
C GLY A 658 -13.85 31.18 0.44
N LEU A 659 -13.09 30.16 0.81
CA LEU A 659 -12.36 30.09 2.08
C LEU A 659 -11.26 31.14 2.19
N PHE A 660 -10.48 31.31 1.12
CA PHE A 660 -9.42 32.33 1.06
C PHE A 660 -9.96 33.74 1.33
N PHE A 661 -11.09 34.10 0.71
CA PHE A 661 -11.71 35.42 0.91
C PHE A 661 -12.43 35.56 2.26
N ARG A 662 -13.00 34.48 2.81
CA ARG A 662 -13.71 34.52 4.10
C ARG A 662 -12.80 34.50 5.32
N TYR A 663 -11.61 33.89 5.22
CA TYR A 663 -10.73 33.68 6.37
C TYR A 663 -10.31 34.98 7.08
N PRO A 664 -9.85 36.06 6.39
CA PRO A 664 -9.46 37.29 7.06
C PRO A 664 -10.59 37.94 7.84
N ALA A 665 -11.79 38.04 7.23
CA ALA A 665 -12.97 38.58 7.88
C ALA A 665 -13.42 37.74 9.09
N ALA A 666 -13.35 36.40 8.97
CA ALA A 666 -13.68 35.51 10.07
C ALA A 666 -12.67 35.60 11.24
N LEU A 667 -11.39 35.79 10.94
CA LEU A 667 -10.34 35.96 11.94
C LEU A 667 -10.57 37.23 12.76
N VAL A 668 -10.87 38.35 12.08
CA VAL A 668 -11.20 39.62 12.73
C VAL A 668 -12.47 39.49 13.57
N ALA A 669 -13.53 38.88 13.03
CA ALA A 669 -14.77 38.66 13.75
C ALA A 669 -14.58 37.80 15.00
N GLU A 670 -13.73 36.77 14.94
CA GLU A 670 -13.38 35.94 16.10
C GLU A 670 -12.62 36.75 17.16
N GLN A 671 -11.68 37.60 16.76
CA GLN A 671 -10.93 38.44 17.69
C GLN A 671 -11.85 39.44 18.43
N PHE A 672 -12.78 40.07 17.71
CA PHE A 672 -13.81 40.92 18.32
C PHE A 672 -14.73 40.13 19.27
N ARG A 673 -15.10 38.90 18.90
CA ARG A 673 -15.93 38.03 19.74
C ARG A 673 -15.22 37.71 21.06
N LEU A 674 -13.96 37.29 21.00
CA LEU A 674 -13.14 36.99 22.19
C LEU A 674 -12.94 38.23 23.07
N TRP A 675 -12.78 39.41 22.46
CA TRP A 675 -12.68 40.67 23.20
C TRP A 675 -13.97 40.96 23.99
N ASN A 676 -15.14 40.83 23.34
CA ASN A 676 -16.44 41.01 24.00
C ASN A 676 -16.74 39.96 25.08
N GLN A 677 -16.24 38.73 24.94
CA GLN A 677 -16.45 37.65 25.91
C GLN A 677 -15.57 37.76 27.16
N ARG A 678 -14.55 38.63 27.15
CA ARG A 678 -13.70 38.89 28.33
C ARG A 678 -14.52 39.27 29.56
N ARG A 679 -15.61 40.01 29.37
CA ARG A 679 -16.52 40.44 30.45
C ARG A 679 -17.30 39.30 31.11
N LEU A 680 -17.26 38.09 30.56
CA LEU A 680 -17.98 36.92 31.06
C LEU A 680 -17.16 36.09 32.04
N TYR A 681 -15.92 36.50 32.33
CA TYR A 681 -15.01 35.83 33.25
C TYR A 681 -14.61 36.79 34.37
N ALA A 682 -14.73 36.33 35.63
CA ALA A 682 -14.27 37.07 36.79
C ALA A 682 -12.74 36.97 36.96
N ASP A 683 -12.16 35.79 36.71
CA ASP A 683 -10.72 35.56 36.74
C ASP A 683 -10.08 35.77 35.34
N PRO A 684 -9.09 36.67 35.21
CA PRO A 684 -8.30 36.82 34.00
C PRO A 684 -7.58 35.54 33.54
N ALA A 685 -7.25 34.61 34.43
CA ALA A 685 -6.62 33.34 34.09
C ALA A 685 -7.58 32.40 33.33
N ASP A 686 -8.80 32.23 33.82
CA ASP A 686 -9.83 31.41 33.16
C ASP A 686 -10.19 31.97 31.76
N TYR A 687 -10.26 33.30 31.62
CA TYR A 687 -10.44 33.93 30.31
C TYR A 687 -9.30 33.63 29.34
N ARG A 688 -8.04 33.73 29.79
CA ARG A 688 -6.86 33.48 28.93
C ARG A 688 -6.87 32.06 28.38
N ASP A 689 -7.19 31.10 29.24
CA ASP A 689 -7.24 29.67 28.90
C ASP A 689 -8.41 29.35 27.93
N TYR A 690 -9.58 29.95 28.15
CA TYR A 690 -10.69 29.90 27.20
C TYR A 690 -10.33 30.53 25.84
N ALA A 691 -9.75 31.74 25.85
CA ALA A 691 -9.40 32.45 24.63
C ALA A 691 -8.33 31.72 23.82
N GLU A 692 -7.36 31.07 24.47
CA GLU A 692 -6.38 30.21 23.81
C GLU A 692 -7.06 29.01 23.14
N THR A 693 -7.93 28.31 23.88
CA THR A 693 -8.69 27.16 23.38
C THR A 693 -9.57 27.52 22.19
N SER A 694 -10.30 28.63 22.27
CA SER A 694 -11.14 29.12 21.17
C SER A 694 -10.34 29.52 19.93
N ARG A 695 -9.14 30.11 20.09
CA ARG A 695 -8.24 30.39 18.94
C ARG A 695 -7.74 29.10 18.28
N LEU A 696 -7.41 28.07 19.08
CA LEU A 696 -7.01 26.76 18.56
C LEU A 696 -8.16 26.09 17.80
N LEU A 697 -9.36 26.06 18.39
CA LEU A 697 -10.59 25.56 17.74
C LEU A 697 -10.86 26.29 16.42
N PHE A 698 -10.77 27.62 16.40
CA PHE A 698 -10.95 28.43 15.19
C PHE A 698 -9.93 28.06 14.10
N ARG A 699 -8.64 27.95 14.44
CA ARG A 699 -7.60 27.54 13.48
C ARG A 699 -7.88 26.16 12.92
N LEU A 700 -8.22 25.21 13.79
CA LEU A 700 -8.46 23.82 13.43
C LEU A 700 -9.71 23.67 12.54
N LYS A 701 -10.76 24.44 12.81
CA LYS A 701 -11.97 24.53 11.96
C LYS A 701 -11.59 24.93 10.53
N PHE A 702 -10.84 26.02 10.38
CA PHE A 702 -10.45 26.52 9.06
C PHE A 702 -9.51 25.55 8.33
N GLN A 703 -8.64 24.86 9.05
CA GLN A 703 -7.80 23.80 8.48
C GLN A 703 -8.64 22.65 7.94
N LEU A 704 -9.67 22.20 8.67
CA LEU A 704 -10.61 21.16 8.24
C LEU A 704 -11.43 21.61 7.02
N GLU A 705 -11.99 22.83 7.03
CA GLU A 705 -12.76 23.36 5.90
C GLU A 705 -11.90 23.54 4.64
N LEU A 706 -10.66 24.03 4.78
CA LEU A 706 -9.69 24.15 3.68
C LEU A 706 -9.31 22.78 3.12
N TYR A 707 -9.06 21.81 4.00
CA TYR A 707 -8.75 20.43 3.62
C TYR A 707 -9.86 19.84 2.74
N GLU A 708 -11.12 19.96 3.16
CA GLU A 708 -12.25 19.45 2.36
C GLU A 708 -12.43 20.18 1.03
N ALA A 709 -12.23 21.50 1.01
CA ALA A 709 -12.34 22.29 -0.20
C ALA A 709 -11.25 21.91 -1.22
N LEU A 710 -10.00 21.76 -0.77
CA LEU A 710 -8.86 21.32 -1.60
C LEU A 710 -9.11 19.90 -2.13
N ARG A 711 -9.57 18.98 -1.28
CA ARG A 711 -9.86 17.59 -1.64
C ARG A 711 -10.96 17.49 -2.71
N ARG A 712 -12.07 18.20 -2.54
CA ARG A 712 -13.15 18.27 -3.54
C ARG A 712 -12.65 18.84 -4.86
N PHE A 713 -11.86 19.92 -4.80
CA PHE A 713 -11.26 20.54 -5.97
C PHE A 713 -10.40 19.52 -6.75
N LEU A 714 -9.49 18.82 -6.08
CA LEU A 714 -8.57 17.86 -6.70
C LEU A 714 -9.30 16.65 -7.35
N GLY A 715 -10.37 16.16 -6.73
CA GLY A 715 -11.19 15.08 -7.28
C GLY A 715 -11.82 15.45 -8.63
N TRP A 716 -12.40 16.64 -8.72
CA TRP A 716 -12.94 17.19 -9.96
C TRP A 716 -11.87 17.58 -10.97
N TRP A 717 -10.75 18.12 -10.49
CA TRP A 717 -9.63 18.57 -11.31
C TRP A 717 -9.04 17.44 -12.15
N ARG A 718 -8.93 16.24 -11.58
CA ARG A 718 -8.48 15.05 -12.32
C ARG A 718 -9.42 14.73 -13.49
N ILE A 719 -10.73 14.80 -13.28
CA ILE A 719 -11.73 14.55 -14.33
C ILE A 719 -11.60 15.61 -15.42
N LEU A 720 -11.54 16.88 -15.02
CA LEU A 720 -11.35 18.02 -15.93
C LEU A 720 -10.09 17.83 -16.80
N HIS A 721 -8.94 17.56 -16.18
CA HIS A 721 -7.67 17.40 -16.90
C HIS A 721 -7.71 16.24 -17.92
N VAL A 722 -8.26 15.08 -17.53
CA VAL A 722 -8.41 13.93 -18.45
C VAL A 722 -9.36 14.26 -19.60
N THR A 723 -10.49 14.93 -19.32
CA THR A 723 -11.44 15.33 -20.35
C THR A 723 -10.82 16.32 -21.34
N LEU A 724 -10.09 17.33 -20.85
CA LEU A 724 -9.40 18.30 -21.69
C LEU A 724 -8.31 17.64 -22.54
N ALA A 725 -7.58 16.66 -21.98
CA ALA A 725 -6.58 15.89 -22.73
C ALA A 725 -7.21 15.03 -23.84
N LEU A 726 -8.38 14.43 -23.61
CA LEU A 726 -9.11 13.70 -24.65
C LEU A 726 -9.62 14.64 -25.75
N LEU A 727 -10.14 15.81 -25.36
CA LEU A 727 -10.55 16.84 -26.31
C LEU A 727 -9.36 17.31 -27.18
N LEU A 728 -8.20 17.54 -26.58
CA LEU A 728 -6.97 17.88 -27.30
C LEU A 728 -6.61 16.83 -28.35
N VAL A 729 -6.73 15.53 -28.03
CA VAL A 729 -6.45 14.46 -29.02
C VAL A 729 -7.42 14.50 -30.19
N VAL A 730 -8.71 14.77 -29.94
CA VAL A 730 -9.71 14.90 -31.00
C VAL A 730 -9.40 16.10 -31.90
N ILE A 731 -9.09 17.25 -31.31
CA ILE A 731 -8.74 18.47 -32.06
C ILE A 731 -7.44 18.27 -32.84
N MET A 732 -6.43 17.65 -32.23
CA MET A 732 -5.17 17.30 -32.89
C MET A 732 -5.41 16.34 -34.07
N GLY A 733 -6.25 15.31 -33.89
CA GLY A 733 -6.63 14.41 -34.98
C GLY A 733 -7.31 15.12 -36.14
N ALA A 734 -8.18 16.10 -35.84
CA ALA A 734 -8.79 16.96 -36.87
C ALA A 734 -7.74 17.85 -37.56
N HIS A 735 -6.82 18.45 -36.81
CA HIS A 735 -5.72 19.25 -37.36
C HIS A 735 -4.84 18.44 -38.33
N ILE A 736 -4.43 17.23 -37.92
CA ILE A 736 -3.67 16.30 -38.77
C ILE A 736 -4.49 15.87 -39.99
N GLY A 737 -5.77 15.53 -39.80
CA GLY A 737 -6.66 15.12 -40.89
C GLY A 737 -6.83 16.21 -41.97
N VAL A 738 -6.97 17.47 -41.57
CA VAL A 738 -7.02 18.61 -42.50
C VAL A 738 -5.69 18.77 -43.23
N ALA A 739 -4.55 18.65 -42.53
CA ALA A 739 -3.24 18.74 -43.17
C ALA A 739 -3.04 17.64 -44.23
N LEU A 740 -3.45 16.40 -43.93
CA LEU A 740 -3.41 15.28 -44.88
C LEU A 740 -4.35 15.49 -46.07
N TYR A 741 -5.57 15.99 -45.84
CA TYR A 741 -6.52 16.32 -46.89
C TYR A 741 -5.99 17.38 -47.87
N LEU A 742 -5.26 18.37 -47.35
CA LEU A 742 -4.61 19.42 -48.15
C LEU A 742 -3.33 18.95 -48.88
N GLY A 743 -2.98 17.66 -48.79
CA GLY A 743 -1.88 17.06 -49.54
C GLY A 743 -0.53 17.06 -48.84
N TYR A 744 -0.45 17.47 -47.56
CA TYR A 744 0.81 17.49 -46.79
C TYR A 744 1.20 16.12 -46.22
N GLY A 745 1.13 15.07 -47.04
CA GLY A 745 1.28 13.66 -46.64
C GLY A 745 2.58 12.98 -47.08
N TRP A 746 3.62 13.71 -47.48
CA TRP A 746 4.83 13.16 -48.13
C TRP A 746 5.63 12.12 -47.31
N ILE A 747 5.34 11.96 -46.01
CA ILE A 747 5.96 10.96 -45.11
C ILE A 747 5.15 9.65 -45.04
N LEU A 748 3.88 9.64 -45.49
CA LEU A 748 3.01 8.46 -45.44
C LEU A 748 3.09 7.59 -46.69
N PHE A 749 3.93 7.95 -47.67
CA PHE A 749 4.15 7.24 -48.93
C PHE A 749 5.61 6.90 -49.15
#